data_AF-A0A847FJS5-F1
#
_entry.id   AF-A0A847FJS5-F1
#
_cell.length_a   1.000
_cell.length_b   1.000
_cell.length_c   1.000
_cell.angle_alpha   90.00
_cell.angle_beta   90.00
_cell.angle_gamma   90.00
#
_symmetry.space_group_name_H-M   'P 1'
#
loop_
_entity.id
_entity.type
_entity.pdbx_description
1 polymer ?
#
loop_
_entity_poly.entity_id
_entity_poly.type
_entity_poly.pdbx_seq_one_letter_code
_entity_poly.pdbx_strand_id
1 'polypeptide(L)'
;MAEHRVRVGLHARNDVRFPDADYEMLRRARIETLKTMSLTEPSVYQRLRQEQPDLEFIVRLYDDRIRRDSRPSPADFVARMVPLIDRLKPYTVKFEIHNEPNHAEGIEGWGASDDNAHAFRSWYLQVLAGLKQACPWARFGFPGLALNNPHRDLAWLDICRDAIEASDWLGCHCYWQYGNMMNDQWGLRFKLYHERFPNKRLELTEFGDSTPNRPREEVAQLYVRYYQELNHYPYIGSASAFIASSPDPTWVPFVWMKEGGEMLAVVHAVANMERKPVEVIPTPAPTPPTPPTPVPPTPAPPTPAPPTPAPPTPVPFPVKPVTERTFPETGKTVRKEFLEFFNTYGLDICGYPITEQFEENGLQAQFFQRVALERQKNGKIRLKLAGSEAWDSRNKIAELQARIEELSQHPVPSGPVSPPIQDIVDKLPVHATNRYPTRALTDVRQIVIHHTATSPTITPQRLAEHAVHTLGNPGIGYHFVVAADGTIYQTNRLETASSHAYAHSQDSVGVCFPGNFTTEIPTSAQLEAGGRLCAWLLATLRLSPIKIVGLGELMNTQSPGKQWLSGQRWKDKLLAQVDEAFQDDGGDSAAVIAALREQIEALQAEIEKLKKQPPAPTPTPLPPEPSGPAKVARPAIQDLTAKLAKHPTKTYKKRKLGDIKNVVIHHSAVVPTVGPDAIARYHVTKQDWPGAGYHFFVADDGILYQANTLETNSYHAVQANPTSVGICFLGSFMEAVPPATQLRAGAHLVAWLLQELNLGIDDVIGHKEVVATACPGEQWLKGEVWKGMLRQEISRVQEEAREPGPVVPPGAKPIYHYLLFWSTDGAWAEQDWASALNYIGRFRPAAGFSANDASHAEYVTIVGGPLGVSRQVEEWLRAAGCKVERIAGKDEAETQRQLDELAEKGKRFQGLAE
;
A
#
# COMPACT_ATOMS: atom_id res chain seq x y z
N MET A 1 -23.24 -49.57 8.79
CA MET A 1 -23.31 -48.18 9.30
C MET A 1 -21.93 -47.61 9.13
N ALA A 2 -21.73 -46.62 8.26
CA ALA A 2 -20.40 -46.03 8.08
C ALA A 2 -20.03 -45.29 9.37
N GLU A 3 -18.83 -45.52 9.89
CA GLU A 3 -18.33 -44.80 11.06
C GLU A 3 -18.20 -43.31 10.71
N HIS A 4 -18.77 -42.44 11.54
CA HIS A 4 -18.61 -40.98 11.41
C HIS A 4 -17.12 -40.61 11.39
N ARG A 5 -16.71 -39.71 10.49
CA ARG A 5 -15.36 -39.16 10.45
C ARG A 5 -15.35 -37.66 10.20
N VAL A 6 -14.29 -37.01 10.65
CA VAL A 6 -14.06 -35.57 10.41
C VAL A 6 -13.58 -35.37 8.98
N ARG A 7 -14.18 -34.40 8.27
CA ARG A 7 -13.71 -33.99 6.94
C ARG A 7 -12.42 -33.20 7.04
N VAL A 8 -11.46 -33.54 6.18
CA VAL A 8 -10.19 -32.80 6.06
C VAL A 8 -10.47 -31.46 5.39
N GLY A 9 -10.48 -30.40 6.18
CA GLY A 9 -10.77 -29.05 5.70
C GLY A 9 -9.51 -28.19 5.54
N LEU A 10 -9.61 -27.12 4.76
CA LEU A 10 -8.56 -26.10 4.63
C LEU A 10 -9.19 -24.71 4.56
N HIS A 11 -8.62 -23.74 5.25
CA HIS A 11 -8.95 -22.33 5.02
C HIS A 11 -8.32 -21.93 3.69
N ALA A 12 -9.13 -21.46 2.76
CA ALA A 12 -8.69 -21.07 1.44
C ALA A 12 -7.78 -19.83 1.49
N ARG A 13 -7.27 -19.46 0.31
CA ARG A 13 -6.51 -18.24 0.11
C ARG A 13 -7.30 -17.03 0.64
N ASN A 14 -6.61 -16.14 1.34
CA ASN A 14 -7.17 -14.87 1.80
C ASN A 14 -7.18 -13.83 0.65
N ASP A 15 -7.90 -14.14 -0.42
CA ASP A 15 -7.94 -13.31 -1.64
C ASP A 15 -9.25 -13.57 -2.44
N VAL A 16 -9.55 -12.68 -3.38
CA VAL A 16 -10.75 -12.69 -4.22
C VAL A 16 -10.70 -13.79 -5.29
N ARG A 17 -9.50 -14.08 -5.81
CA ARG A 17 -9.27 -15.04 -6.90
C ARG A 17 -8.21 -16.07 -6.52
N PHE A 18 -8.31 -17.26 -7.12
CA PHE A 18 -7.33 -18.32 -6.93
C PHE A 18 -6.44 -18.44 -8.18
N PRO A 19 -5.12 -18.38 -8.03
CA PRO A 19 -4.18 -18.86 -9.05
C PRO A 19 -4.39 -20.36 -9.37
N ASP A 20 -3.96 -20.81 -10.55
CA ASP A 20 -4.05 -22.23 -10.94
C ASP A 20 -3.39 -23.19 -9.94
N ALA A 21 -2.31 -22.75 -9.30
CA ALA A 21 -1.59 -23.53 -8.30
C ALA A 21 -2.45 -23.86 -7.07
N ASP A 22 -3.37 -22.97 -6.67
CA ASP A 22 -4.28 -23.21 -5.54
C ASP A 22 -5.27 -24.34 -5.85
N TYR A 23 -5.86 -24.36 -7.05
CA TYR A 23 -6.73 -25.48 -7.48
C TYR A 23 -5.98 -26.81 -7.47
N GLU A 24 -4.76 -26.80 -8.02
CA GLU A 24 -3.91 -27.99 -8.05
C GLU A 24 -3.51 -28.46 -6.65
N MET A 25 -3.21 -27.55 -5.74
CA MET A 25 -2.89 -27.87 -4.34
C MET A 25 -4.08 -28.51 -3.63
N LEU A 26 -5.28 -27.92 -3.76
CA LEU A 26 -6.50 -28.46 -3.16
C LEU A 26 -6.80 -29.87 -3.65
N ARG A 27 -6.67 -30.09 -4.96
CA ARG A 27 -6.84 -31.40 -5.60
C ARG A 27 -5.80 -32.42 -5.10
N ARG A 28 -4.53 -32.03 -5.03
CA ARG A 28 -3.43 -32.89 -4.55
C ARG A 28 -3.57 -33.26 -3.09
N ALA A 29 -3.89 -32.29 -2.23
CA ALA A 29 -4.13 -32.51 -0.80
C ALA A 29 -5.43 -33.29 -0.52
N ARG A 30 -6.28 -33.50 -1.54
CA ARG A 30 -7.58 -34.17 -1.45
C ARG A 30 -8.46 -33.47 -0.41
N ILE A 31 -8.58 -32.14 -0.47
CA ILE A 31 -9.37 -31.37 0.50
C ILE A 31 -10.86 -31.72 0.35
N GLU A 32 -11.57 -31.85 1.48
CA GLU A 32 -12.97 -32.29 1.54
C GLU A 32 -13.92 -31.16 1.99
N THR A 33 -13.40 -30.20 2.75
CA THR A 33 -14.11 -28.98 3.12
C THR A 33 -13.20 -27.76 2.88
N LEU A 34 -13.73 -26.71 2.27
CA LEU A 34 -12.98 -25.48 2.05
C LEU A 34 -13.68 -24.31 2.76
N LYS A 35 -12.99 -23.67 3.71
CA LYS A 35 -13.45 -22.41 4.31
C LYS A 35 -13.01 -21.26 3.42
N THR A 36 -13.96 -20.48 2.90
CA THR A 36 -13.70 -19.32 2.02
C THR A 36 -14.26 -18.05 2.64
N MET A 37 -13.90 -16.90 2.06
CA MET A 37 -14.54 -15.63 2.39
C MET A 37 -15.67 -15.30 1.40
N SER A 38 -16.67 -14.54 1.84
CA SER A 38 -17.78 -14.10 0.97
C SER A 38 -17.33 -13.17 -0.16
N LEU A 39 -16.11 -12.62 -0.10
CA LEU A 39 -15.48 -11.84 -1.17
C LEU A 39 -14.89 -12.70 -2.30
N THR A 40 -14.73 -14.02 -2.11
CA THR A 40 -14.23 -14.92 -3.15
C THR A 40 -15.20 -14.94 -4.35
N GLU A 41 -14.67 -14.83 -5.56
CA GLU A 41 -15.48 -14.74 -6.78
C GLU A 41 -16.29 -16.04 -7.06
N PRO A 42 -17.54 -15.94 -7.56
CA PRO A 42 -18.36 -17.09 -7.94
C PRO A 42 -17.69 -18.05 -8.95
N SER A 43 -16.82 -17.54 -9.81
CA SER A 43 -16.03 -18.33 -10.79
C SER A 43 -15.14 -19.37 -10.10
N VAL A 44 -14.63 -19.06 -8.91
CA VAL A 44 -13.83 -19.98 -8.09
C VAL A 44 -14.65 -21.19 -7.66
N TYR A 45 -15.85 -20.95 -7.12
CA TYR A 45 -16.77 -22.02 -6.72
C TYR A 45 -17.23 -22.86 -7.91
N GLN A 46 -17.49 -22.22 -9.06
CA GLN A 46 -17.88 -22.92 -10.28
C GLN A 46 -16.79 -23.91 -10.71
N ARG A 47 -15.53 -23.46 -10.80
CA ARG A 47 -14.41 -24.32 -11.18
C ARG A 47 -14.15 -25.40 -10.13
N LEU A 48 -14.14 -25.07 -8.85
CA LEU A 48 -13.94 -26.05 -7.79
C LEU A 48 -15.03 -27.12 -7.78
N ARG A 49 -16.29 -26.77 -8.02
CA ARG A 49 -17.39 -27.74 -8.14
C ARG A 49 -17.26 -28.63 -9.39
N GLN A 50 -16.71 -28.11 -10.49
CA GLN A 50 -16.41 -28.89 -11.69
C GLN A 50 -15.27 -29.90 -11.47
N GLU A 51 -14.19 -29.47 -10.80
CA GLU A 51 -13.01 -30.31 -10.55
C GLU A 51 -13.17 -31.26 -9.36
N GLN A 52 -13.93 -30.85 -8.34
CA GLN A 52 -14.15 -31.58 -7.09
C GLN A 52 -15.65 -31.52 -6.72
N PRO A 53 -16.50 -32.36 -7.35
CA PRO A 53 -17.95 -32.32 -7.20
C PRO A 53 -18.47 -32.50 -5.76
N ASP A 54 -17.70 -33.18 -4.91
CA ASP A 54 -18.07 -33.48 -3.52
C ASP A 54 -17.51 -32.48 -2.50
N LEU A 55 -16.76 -31.45 -2.92
CA LEU A 55 -16.16 -30.47 -2.03
C LEU A 55 -17.25 -29.69 -1.27
N GLU A 56 -17.16 -29.67 0.07
CA GLU A 56 -18.01 -28.83 0.91
C GLU A 56 -17.40 -27.43 1.05
N PHE A 57 -18.25 -26.39 1.11
CA PHE A 57 -17.80 -25.04 1.40
C PHE A 57 -18.40 -24.52 2.69
N ILE A 58 -17.60 -23.83 3.50
CA ILE A 58 -18.06 -22.97 4.61
C ILE A 58 -17.66 -21.54 4.25
N VAL A 59 -18.64 -20.66 4.05
CA VAL A 59 -18.35 -19.29 3.61
C VAL A 59 -18.45 -18.32 4.79
N ARG A 60 -17.34 -17.71 5.17
CA ARG A 60 -17.31 -16.60 6.14
C ARG A 60 -17.94 -15.37 5.52
N LEU A 61 -19.02 -14.87 6.13
CA LEU A 61 -19.66 -13.61 5.77
C LEU A 61 -18.80 -12.44 6.27
N TYR A 62 -17.96 -11.91 5.38
CA TYR A 62 -17.07 -10.78 5.63
C TYR A 62 -17.74 -9.45 5.29
N ASP A 63 -17.57 -8.46 6.18
CA ASP A 63 -18.02 -7.08 6.00
C ASP A 63 -16.91 -6.12 6.45
N ASP A 64 -16.33 -5.39 5.49
CA ASP A 64 -15.25 -4.41 5.71
C ASP A 64 -15.65 -3.23 6.60
N ARG A 65 -16.94 -3.05 6.90
CA ARG A 65 -17.43 -2.06 7.85
C ARG A 65 -17.25 -2.49 9.31
N ILE A 66 -16.96 -3.77 9.58
CA ILE A 66 -16.68 -4.25 10.93
C ILE A 66 -15.20 -4.02 11.23
N ARG A 67 -14.91 -3.05 12.10
CA ARG A 67 -13.58 -2.64 12.58
C ARG A 67 -13.68 -2.09 14.01
N ARG A 68 -12.55 -1.84 14.67
CA ARG A 68 -12.47 -1.38 16.08
C ARG A 68 -13.56 -0.38 16.49
N ASP A 69 -13.80 0.62 15.65
CA ASP A 69 -14.71 1.74 15.95
C ASP A 69 -15.93 1.82 15.01
N SER A 70 -16.22 0.77 14.23
CA SER A 70 -17.34 0.78 13.28
C SER A 70 -17.93 -0.61 13.09
N ARG A 71 -19.28 -0.68 13.04
CA ARG A 71 -20.04 -1.91 12.87
C ARG A 71 -21.36 -1.56 12.15
N PRO A 72 -21.77 -2.29 11.11
CA PRO A 72 -23.05 -2.06 10.46
C PRO A 72 -24.21 -2.43 11.41
N SER A 73 -25.38 -1.82 11.20
CA SER A 73 -26.58 -2.30 11.88
C SER A 73 -26.88 -3.75 11.46
N PRO A 74 -27.62 -4.54 12.27
CA PRO A 74 -28.02 -5.88 11.87
C PRO A 74 -28.74 -5.92 10.52
N ALA A 75 -29.61 -4.93 10.25
CA ALA A 75 -30.33 -4.82 8.99
C ALA A 75 -29.40 -4.55 7.81
N ASP A 76 -28.42 -3.65 7.96
CA ASP A 76 -27.45 -3.33 6.91
C ASP A 76 -26.51 -4.49 6.61
N PHE A 77 -26.18 -5.29 7.62
CA PHE A 77 -25.41 -6.52 7.44
C PHE A 77 -26.25 -7.55 6.66
N VAL A 78 -27.50 -7.80 7.07
CA VAL A 78 -28.42 -8.72 6.37
C VAL A 78 -28.61 -8.29 4.92
N ALA A 79 -28.90 -7.01 4.67
CA ALA A 79 -29.12 -6.47 3.33
C ALA A 79 -27.91 -6.65 2.41
N ARG A 80 -26.68 -6.52 2.95
CA ARG A 80 -25.45 -6.75 2.18
C ARG A 80 -25.17 -8.23 1.94
N MET A 81 -25.45 -9.09 2.92
CA MET A 81 -25.10 -10.52 2.83
C MET A 81 -26.11 -11.35 2.02
N VAL A 82 -27.40 -11.02 2.02
CA VAL A 82 -28.43 -11.79 1.30
C VAL A 82 -28.10 -11.96 -0.20
N PRO A 83 -27.75 -10.91 -0.96
CA PRO A 83 -27.38 -11.07 -2.38
C PRO A 83 -26.09 -11.89 -2.59
N LEU A 84 -25.19 -11.95 -1.61
CA LEU A 84 -24.00 -12.80 -1.66
C LEU A 84 -24.38 -14.27 -1.42
N ILE A 85 -25.20 -14.52 -0.40
CA ILE A 85 -25.71 -15.85 -0.04
C ILE A 85 -26.52 -16.45 -1.22
N ASP A 86 -27.43 -15.68 -1.82
CA ASP A 86 -28.25 -16.15 -2.95
C ASP A 86 -27.41 -16.51 -4.18
N ARG A 87 -26.35 -15.76 -4.47
CA ARG A 87 -25.41 -16.09 -5.57
C ARG A 87 -24.66 -17.39 -5.32
N LEU A 88 -24.44 -17.77 -4.07
CA LEU A 88 -23.70 -18.97 -3.68
C LEU A 88 -24.59 -20.19 -3.43
N LYS A 89 -25.92 -20.03 -3.49
CA LYS A 89 -26.91 -21.09 -3.35
C LYS A 89 -26.64 -22.36 -4.18
N PRO A 90 -26.14 -22.29 -5.44
CA PRO A 90 -25.82 -23.50 -6.21
C PRO A 90 -24.62 -24.29 -5.65
N TYR A 91 -23.78 -23.66 -4.84
CA TYR A 91 -22.49 -24.21 -4.43
C TYR A 91 -22.45 -24.60 -2.96
N THR A 92 -23.17 -23.89 -2.09
CA THR A 92 -23.12 -24.15 -0.65
C THR A 92 -24.40 -23.79 0.07
N VAL A 93 -24.58 -24.39 1.24
CA VAL A 93 -25.61 -24.04 2.21
C VAL A 93 -25.03 -23.59 3.55
N LYS A 94 -23.71 -23.64 3.78
CA LYS A 94 -23.10 -23.31 5.09
C LYS A 94 -22.41 -21.95 5.06
N PHE A 95 -22.81 -21.08 5.98
CA PHE A 95 -22.27 -19.73 6.14
C PHE A 95 -21.87 -19.46 7.60
N GLU A 96 -20.69 -18.92 7.82
CA GLU A 96 -20.22 -18.44 9.13
C GLU A 96 -20.53 -16.95 9.25
N ILE A 97 -21.24 -16.54 10.30
CA ILE A 97 -21.55 -15.12 10.51
C ILE A 97 -20.38 -14.48 11.27
N HIS A 98 -19.60 -13.65 10.58
CA HIS A 98 -18.43 -12.93 11.12
C HIS A 98 -17.26 -13.84 11.55
N ASN A 99 -16.28 -13.32 12.29
CA ASN A 99 -15.09 -14.03 12.77
C ASN A 99 -14.47 -13.32 13.99
N GLU A 100 -14.03 -14.09 14.99
CA GLU A 100 -13.30 -13.61 16.17
C GLU A 100 -13.75 -12.25 16.76
N PRO A 101 -15.05 -12.01 16.99
CA PRO A 101 -15.54 -10.75 17.55
C PRO A 101 -14.90 -10.41 18.92
N ASN A 102 -14.39 -11.43 19.62
CA ASN A 102 -13.76 -11.31 20.92
C ASN A 102 -12.26 -10.97 20.86
N HIS A 103 -11.69 -10.66 19.70
CA HIS A 103 -10.28 -10.28 19.60
C HIS A 103 -9.98 -9.08 20.51
N ALA A 104 -9.03 -9.19 21.44
CA ALA A 104 -8.87 -8.23 22.55
C ALA A 104 -8.54 -6.80 22.09
N GLU A 105 -7.88 -6.67 20.95
CA GLU A 105 -7.60 -5.39 20.31
C GLU A 105 -8.80 -4.77 19.57
N GLY A 106 -9.95 -5.44 19.55
CA GLY A 106 -11.18 -4.98 18.88
C GLY A 106 -11.10 -4.94 17.36
N ILE A 107 -10.04 -5.49 16.74
CA ILE A 107 -9.83 -5.42 15.28
C ILE A 107 -11.01 -6.00 14.47
N GLU A 108 -11.68 -7.02 15.01
CA GLU A 108 -12.87 -7.66 14.44
C GLU A 108 -14.18 -7.07 15.03
N GLY A 109 -14.16 -5.80 15.40
CA GLY A 109 -15.33 -5.04 15.77
C GLY A 109 -15.50 -4.84 17.27
N TRP A 110 -15.55 -5.88 18.10
CA TRP A 110 -16.03 -5.74 19.49
C TRP A 110 -14.90 -5.66 20.53
N GLY A 111 -14.25 -6.77 20.88
CA GLY A 111 -13.26 -6.81 21.97
C GLY A 111 -13.55 -7.90 23.00
N ALA A 112 -12.66 -8.11 23.97
CA ALA A 112 -12.75 -9.27 24.87
C ALA A 112 -13.65 -9.09 26.13
N SER A 113 -14.23 -7.91 26.35
CA SER A 113 -15.03 -7.62 27.56
C SER A 113 -16.42 -8.26 27.52
N ASP A 114 -17.07 -8.37 28.69
CA ASP A 114 -18.45 -8.90 28.79
C ASP A 114 -19.45 -7.98 28.09
N ASP A 115 -19.30 -6.66 28.19
CA ASP A 115 -20.12 -5.68 27.48
C ASP A 115 -20.05 -5.87 25.96
N ASN A 116 -18.85 -6.16 25.45
CA ASN A 116 -18.63 -6.47 24.06
C ASN A 116 -19.30 -7.79 23.66
N ALA A 117 -19.23 -8.83 24.50
CA ALA A 117 -19.94 -10.09 24.28
C ALA A 117 -21.46 -9.89 24.24
N HIS A 118 -22.03 -9.12 25.17
CA HIS A 118 -23.46 -8.81 25.19
C HIS A 118 -23.90 -7.98 23.97
N ALA A 119 -23.09 -7.01 23.55
CA ALA A 119 -23.34 -6.22 22.36
C ALA A 119 -23.30 -7.07 21.09
N PHE A 120 -22.29 -7.94 20.94
CA PHE A 120 -22.20 -8.85 19.80
C PHE A 120 -23.35 -9.83 19.78
N ARG A 121 -23.68 -10.46 20.90
CA ARG A 121 -24.82 -11.37 21.04
C ARG A 121 -26.13 -10.73 20.56
N SER A 122 -26.39 -9.50 21.00
CA SER A 122 -27.61 -8.76 20.64
C SER A 122 -27.68 -8.42 19.15
N TRP A 123 -26.53 -8.05 18.57
CA TRP A 123 -26.39 -7.82 17.13
C TRP A 123 -26.56 -9.13 16.33
N TYR A 124 -25.89 -10.19 16.77
CA TYR A 124 -25.87 -11.50 16.11
C TYR A 124 -27.25 -12.13 16.03
N LEU A 125 -28.04 -12.11 17.11
CA LEU A 125 -29.40 -12.67 17.11
C LEU A 125 -30.31 -11.99 16.08
N GLN A 126 -30.18 -10.67 15.92
CA GLN A 126 -30.93 -9.91 14.91
C GLN A 126 -30.47 -10.24 13.49
N VAL A 127 -29.15 -10.34 13.28
CA VAL A 127 -28.58 -10.77 12.00
C VAL A 127 -29.04 -12.17 11.64
N LEU A 128 -28.94 -13.12 12.57
CA LEU A 128 -29.34 -14.50 12.38
C LEU A 128 -30.83 -14.60 12.02
N ALA A 129 -31.69 -13.87 12.73
CA ALA A 129 -33.12 -13.83 12.44
C ALA A 129 -33.40 -13.28 11.02
N GLY A 130 -32.78 -12.16 10.65
CA GLY A 130 -32.93 -11.57 9.31
C GLY A 130 -32.41 -12.48 8.19
N LEU A 131 -31.26 -13.12 8.40
CA LEU A 131 -30.68 -14.06 7.44
C LEU A 131 -31.53 -15.34 7.30
N LYS A 132 -32.02 -15.91 8.40
CA LYS A 132 -32.93 -17.08 8.36
C LYS A 132 -34.28 -16.75 7.70
N GLN A 133 -34.77 -15.52 7.86
CA GLN A 133 -35.98 -15.05 7.19
C GLN A 133 -35.77 -14.91 5.67
N ALA A 134 -34.67 -14.29 5.25
CA ALA A 134 -34.38 -14.04 3.83
C ALA A 134 -33.91 -15.30 3.08
N CYS A 135 -33.10 -16.14 3.75
CA CYS A 135 -32.48 -17.32 3.17
C CYS A 135 -32.76 -18.57 4.03
N PRO A 136 -34.02 -19.02 4.16
CA PRO A 136 -34.39 -20.15 5.04
C PRO A 136 -33.78 -21.50 4.64
N TRP A 137 -33.20 -21.57 3.43
CA TRP A 137 -32.51 -22.74 2.91
C TRP A 137 -31.04 -22.85 3.39
N ALA A 138 -30.47 -21.73 3.87
CA ALA A 138 -29.08 -21.66 4.32
C ALA A 138 -28.95 -22.04 5.80
N ARG A 139 -27.76 -22.52 6.16
CA ARG A 139 -27.36 -22.91 7.52
C ARG A 139 -26.29 -21.96 8.03
N PHE A 140 -26.57 -21.31 9.15
CA PHE A 140 -25.75 -20.25 9.72
C PHE A 140 -25.05 -20.70 10.99
N GLY A 141 -23.73 -20.55 11.01
CA GLY A 141 -22.86 -20.88 12.15
C GLY A 141 -22.57 -19.69 13.03
N PHE A 142 -22.40 -19.94 14.32
CA PHE A 142 -21.74 -19.01 15.23
C PHE A 142 -20.23 -19.03 14.94
N PRO A 143 -19.53 -17.87 14.91
CA PRO A 143 -18.15 -17.83 14.45
C PRO A 143 -17.19 -18.50 15.44
N GLY A 144 -16.03 -18.90 14.93
CA GLY A 144 -14.87 -19.17 15.78
C GLY A 144 -14.46 -17.94 16.59
N LEU A 145 -13.95 -18.19 17.80
CA LEU A 145 -13.52 -17.16 18.75
C LEU A 145 -12.00 -17.22 18.94
N ALA A 146 -11.38 -16.05 19.11
CA ALA A 146 -9.97 -15.94 19.47
C ALA A 146 -9.74 -16.54 20.87
N LEU A 147 -8.70 -17.35 21.03
CA LEU A 147 -8.57 -18.23 22.19
C LEU A 147 -7.88 -17.59 23.39
N ASN A 148 -8.19 -18.10 24.58
CA ASN A 148 -7.44 -17.88 25.82
C ASN A 148 -7.42 -16.41 26.27
N ASN A 149 -6.66 -16.11 27.32
CA ASN A 149 -6.46 -14.73 27.78
C ASN A 149 -5.49 -14.01 26.83
N PRO A 150 -5.78 -12.77 26.38
CA PRO A 150 -6.82 -11.84 26.86
C PRO A 150 -8.20 -11.95 26.20
N HIS A 151 -8.42 -12.86 25.24
CA HIS A 151 -9.61 -12.94 24.39
C HIS A 151 -10.88 -13.52 25.05
N ARG A 152 -10.73 -14.35 26.11
CA ARG A 152 -11.82 -14.85 26.97
C ARG A 152 -12.92 -15.63 26.23
N ASP A 153 -12.54 -16.49 25.28
CA ASP A 153 -13.45 -17.35 24.50
C ASP A 153 -14.50 -18.10 25.33
N LEU A 154 -14.12 -18.75 26.43
CA LEU A 154 -15.07 -19.53 27.24
C LEU A 154 -16.13 -18.66 27.93
N ALA A 155 -15.77 -17.45 28.36
CA ALA A 155 -16.74 -16.52 28.92
C ALA A 155 -17.69 -16.01 27.83
N TRP A 156 -17.17 -15.75 26.64
CA TRP A 156 -17.96 -15.40 25.47
C TRP A 156 -18.97 -16.49 25.08
N LEU A 157 -18.57 -17.76 25.15
CA LEU A 157 -19.48 -18.89 24.95
C LEU A 157 -20.65 -18.88 25.94
N ASP A 158 -20.36 -18.64 27.21
CA ASP A 158 -21.38 -18.63 28.25
C ASP A 158 -22.31 -17.42 28.13
N ILE A 159 -21.79 -16.24 27.77
CA ILE A 159 -22.58 -15.04 27.53
C ILE A 159 -23.44 -15.16 26.26
N CYS A 160 -22.90 -15.71 25.17
CA CYS A 160 -23.57 -15.85 23.87
C CYS A 160 -24.37 -17.16 23.72
N ARG A 161 -24.67 -17.86 24.83
CA ARG A 161 -25.26 -19.21 24.83
C ARG A 161 -26.50 -19.36 23.95
N ASP A 162 -27.46 -18.45 24.06
CA ASP A 162 -28.70 -18.48 23.28
C ASP A 162 -28.47 -18.18 21.79
N ALA A 163 -27.52 -17.29 21.46
CA ALA A 163 -27.11 -17.05 20.08
C ALA A 163 -26.52 -18.32 19.46
N ILE A 164 -25.65 -19.02 20.19
CA ILE A 164 -25.05 -20.31 19.78
C ILE A 164 -26.12 -21.39 19.64
N GLU A 165 -27.06 -21.47 20.59
CA GLU A 165 -28.16 -22.42 20.55
C GLU A 165 -29.09 -22.19 19.35
N ALA A 166 -29.32 -20.92 18.95
CA ALA A 166 -30.10 -20.54 17.77
C ALA A 166 -29.38 -20.80 16.43
N SER A 167 -28.05 -20.82 16.42
CA SER A 167 -27.23 -21.15 15.24
C SER A 167 -27.31 -22.64 14.89
N ASP A 168 -27.14 -22.96 13.61
CA ASP A 168 -27.24 -24.34 13.12
C ASP A 168 -26.01 -25.19 13.47
N TRP A 169 -24.87 -24.54 13.70
CA TRP A 169 -23.60 -25.14 14.13
C TRP A 169 -22.73 -24.10 14.85
N LEU A 170 -21.69 -24.54 15.54
CA LEU A 170 -20.76 -23.70 16.29
C LEU A 170 -19.34 -23.81 15.72
N GLY A 171 -18.80 -22.68 15.28
CA GLY A 171 -17.40 -22.52 14.88
C GLY A 171 -16.47 -22.59 16.09
N CYS A 172 -15.31 -23.21 15.92
CA CYS A 172 -14.27 -23.30 16.95
C CYS A 172 -12.90 -23.10 16.31
N HIS A 173 -12.08 -22.24 16.89
CA HIS A 173 -10.67 -22.10 16.53
C HIS A 173 -9.82 -22.93 17.48
N CYS A 174 -8.75 -23.55 16.99
CA CYS A 174 -7.85 -24.40 17.78
C CYS A 174 -6.39 -24.11 17.40
N TYR A 175 -5.70 -23.29 18.18
CA TYR A 175 -4.29 -22.98 17.95
C TYR A 175 -3.42 -23.56 19.06
N TRP A 176 -2.21 -23.96 18.71
CA TRP A 176 -1.23 -24.51 19.65
C TRP A 176 0.17 -23.97 19.39
N GLN A 177 1.03 -24.13 20.40
CA GLN A 177 2.44 -23.74 20.40
C GLN A 177 3.26 -24.71 21.25
N TYR A 178 4.55 -24.88 20.91
CA TYR A 178 5.53 -25.58 21.75
C TYR A 178 5.07 -26.99 22.20
N GLY A 179 4.37 -27.72 21.32
CA GLY A 179 3.97 -29.11 21.56
C GLY A 179 2.67 -29.31 22.33
N ASN A 180 1.91 -28.26 22.65
CA ASN A 180 0.62 -28.38 23.37
C ASN A 180 -0.60 -28.71 22.46
N MET A 181 -0.36 -29.32 21.30
CA MET A 181 -1.40 -29.70 20.33
C MET A 181 -2.48 -30.62 20.92
N MET A 182 -2.12 -31.55 21.81
CA MET A 182 -3.09 -32.48 22.44
C MET A 182 -3.61 -31.97 23.79
N ASN A 183 -3.52 -30.66 24.05
CA ASN A 183 -3.97 -30.07 25.31
C ASN A 183 -5.37 -29.45 25.17
N ASP A 184 -6.26 -29.74 26.13
CA ASP A 184 -7.64 -29.24 26.18
C ASP A 184 -7.77 -27.70 26.27
N GLN A 185 -6.70 -27.00 26.64
CA GLN A 185 -6.65 -25.52 26.66
C GLN A 185 -6.13 -24.92 25.35
N TRP A 186 -5.69 -25.75 24.39
CA TRP A 186 -5.01 -25.33 23.16
C TRP A 186 -5.53 -26.11 21.96
N GLY A 187 -4.78 -27.09 21.43
CA GLY A 187 -5.20 -27.80 20.24
C GLY A 187 -6.46 -28.66 20.45
N LEU A 188 -6.82 -29.08 21.66
CA LEU A 188 -8.10 -29.78 21.92
C LEU A 188 -9.17 -28.87 22.53
N ARG A 189 -9.09 -27.54 22.31
CA ARG A 189 -10.00 -26.55 22.90
C ARG A 189 -11.48 -26.83 22.62
N PHE A 190 -11.78 -27.44 21.49
CA PHE A 190 -13.13 -27.85 21.09
C PHE A 190 -13.83 -28.77 22.12
N LYS A 191 -13.09 -29.49 22.99
CA LYS A 191 -13.67 -30.32 24.05
C LYS A 191 -14.44 -29.46 25.05
N LEU A 192 -13.88 -28.32 25.44
CA LEU A 192 -14.53 -27.37 26.36
C LEU A 192 -15.74 -26.66 25.73
N TYR A 193 -15.75 -26.54 24.40
CA TYR A 193 -16.91 -26.06 23.63
C TYR A 193 -18.01 -27.12 23.65
N HIS A 194 -17.67 -28.38 23.37
CA HIS A 194 -18.62 -29.49 23.39
C HIS A 194 -19.22 -29.72 24.78
N GLU A 195 -18.42 -29.63 25.84
CA GLU A 195 -18.92 -29.70 27.23
C GLU A 195 -20.02 -28.67 27.52
N ARG A 196 -19.90 -27.45 26.97
CA ARG A 196 -20.91 -26.38 27.11
C ARG A 196 -22.11 -26.56 26.18
N PHE A 197 -21.91 -27.21 25.04
CA PHE A 197 -22.92 -27.40 23.99
C PHE A 197 -22.92 -28.85 23.46
N PRO A 198 -23.32 -29.83 24.29
CA PRO A 198 -23.16 -31.25 23.96
C PRO A 198 -23.97 -31.71 22.74
N ASN A 199 -25.04 -30.97 22.40
CA ASN A 199 -25.91 -31.28 21.27
C ASN A 199 -25.57 -30.46 20.00
N LYS A 200 -24.57 -29.58 20.07
CA LYS A 200 -24.22 -28.70 18.95
C LYS A 200 -23.12 -29.35 18.11
N ARG A 201 -23.33 -29.41 16.80
CA ARG A 201 -22.28 -29.81 15.85
C ARG A 201 -21.21 -28.71 15.81
N LEU A 202 -19.95 -29.14 15.93
CA LEU A 202 -18.81 -28.24 15.83
C LEU A 202 -18.22 -28.28 14.42
N GLU A 203 -17.86 -27.13 13.89
CA GLU A 203 -16.98 -27.00 12.74
C GLU A 203 -15.70 -26.32 13.23
N LEU A 204 -14.56 -26.99 13.13
CA LEU A 204 -13.27 -26.39 13.47
C LEU A 204 -12.90 -25.48 12.30
N THR A 205 -13.31 -24.21 12.37
CA THR A 205 -13.20 -23.30 11.24
C THR A 205 -11.78 -22.80 11.04
N GLU A 206 -10.93 -22.87 12.07
CA GLU A 206 -9.48 -22.65 11.97
C GLU A 206 -8.71 -23.51 12.97
N PHE A 207 -7.56 -24.03 12.55
CA PHE A 207 -6.55 -24.53 13.47
C PHE A 207 -5.14 -24.34 12.89
N GLY A 208 -4.13 -24.30 13.77
CA GLY A 208 -2.75 -24.29 13.31
C GLY A 208 -1.70 -24.29 14.40
N ASP A 209 -0.46 -24.60 13.98
CA ASP A 209 0.73 -24.47 14.81
C ASP A 209 1.34 -23.08 14.65
N SER A 210 1.41 -22.33 15.75
CA SER A 210 2.00 -20.99 15.78
C SER A 210 3.38 -20.97 16.45
N THR A 211 4.03 -22.13 16.59
CA THR A 211 5.42 -22.23 17.08
C THR A 211 6.37 -21.56 16.08
N PRO A 212 7.12 -20.51 16.47
CA PRO A 212 8.06 -19.85 15.56
C PRO A 212 9.16 -20.80 15.06
N ASN A 213 9.54 -20.64 13.79
CA ASN A 213 10.65 -21.36 13.15
C ASN A 213 10.56 -22.89 13.16
N ARG A 214 9.37 -23.48 13.34
CA ARG A 214 9.22 -24.94 13.29
C ARG A 214 9.49 -25.48 11.86
N PRO A 215 10.26 -26.57 11.70
CA PRO A 215 10.47 -27.21 10.41
C PRO A 215 9.15 -27.62 9.74
N ARG A 216 9.03 -27.42 8.42
CA ARG A 216 7.79 -27.66 7.66
C ARG A 216 7.39 -29.12 7.61
N GLU A 217 8.37 -30.01 7.62
CA GLU A 217 8.19 -31.47 7.68
C GLU A 217 7.57 -31.89 9.01
N GLU A 218 7.94 -31.23 10.11
CA GLU A 218 7.37 -31.51 11.43
C GLU A 218 5.92 -31.00 11.51
N VAL A 219 5.64 -29.79 11.00
CA VAL A 219 4.27 -29.25 10.89
C VAL A 219 3.39 -30.20 10.09
N ALA A 220 3.88 -30.73 8.97
CA ALA A 220 3.16 -31.70 8.15
C ALA A 220 2.76 -32.96 8.94
N GLN A 221 3.68 -33.51 9.73
CA GLN A 221 3.40 -34.68 10.59
C GLN A 221 2.45 -34.34 11.75
N LEU A 222 2.54 -33.14 12.31
CA LEU A 222 1.60 -32.67 13.34
C LEU A 222 0.19 -32.58 12.78
N TYR A 223 0.00 -32.00 11.59
CA TYR A 223 -1.32 -31.82 11.00
C TYR A 223 -1.96 -33.18 10.64
N VAL A 224 -1.19 -34.12 10.10
CA VAL A 224 -1.66 -35.51 9.88
C VAL A 224 -2.12 -36.15 11.19
N ARG A 225 -1.31 -36.07 12.25
CA ARG A 225 -1.68 -36.62 13.57
C ARG A 225 -2.91 -35.94 14.14
N TYR A 226 -3.03 -34.64 13.97
CA TYR A 226 -4.16 -33.87 14.47
C TYR A 226 -5.46 -34.26 13.75
N TYR A 227 -5.47 -34.31 12.41
CA TYR A 227 -6.64 -34.80 11.66
C TYR A 227 -7.05 -36.23 12.04
N GLN A 228 -6.07 -37.11 12.27
CA GLN A 228 -6.34 -38.48 12.71
C GLN A 228 -6.98 -38.51 14.09
N GLU A 229 -6.44 -37.74 15.05
CA GLU A 229 -6.97 -37.61 16.40
C GLU A 229 -8.41 -37.07 16.41
N LEU A 230 -8.72 -36.10 15.54
CA LEU A 230 -10.06 -35.53 15.45
C LEU A 230 -11.15 -36.56 15.13
N ASN A 231 -10.81 -37.71 14.52
CA ASN A 231 -11.79 -38.77 14.24
C ASN A 231 -12.32 -39.47 15.49
N HIS A 232 -11.71 -39.27 16.66
CA HIS A 232 -12.24 -39.78 17.93
C HIS A 232 -13.42 -38.96 18.46
N TYR A 233 -13.75 -37.83 17.84
CA TYR A 233 -14.75 -36.87 18.33
C TYR A 233 -15.92 -36.72 17.34
N PRO A 234 -17.01 -37.50 17.50
CA PRO A 234 -18.06 -37.60 16.48
C PRO A 234 -18.95 -36.35 16.35
N TYR A 235 -18.81 -35.39 17.26
CA TYR A 235 -19.51 -34.11 17.20
C TYR A 235 -18.82 -33.07 16.30
N ILE A 236 -17.64 -33.38 15.75
CA ILE A 236 -16.91 -32.53 14.81
C ILE A 236 -17.29 -32.89 13.38
N GLY A 237 -17.67 -31.89 12.58
CA GLY A 237 -18.03 -32.05 11.17
C GLY A 237 -16.81 -32.01 10.24
N SER A 238 -16.09 -30.90 10.27
CA SER A 238 -14.88 -30.64 9.50
C SER A 238 -13.87 -29.87 10.35
N ALA A 239 -12.61 -29.91 9.93
CA ALA A 239 -11.55 -29.13 10.54
C ALA A 239 -10.68 -28.46 9.48
N SER A 240 -10.60 -27.14 9.49
CA SER A 240 -9.91 -26.35 8.49
C SER A 240 -8.59 -25.82 9.02
N ALA A 241 -7.48 -26.27 8.44
CA ALA A 241 -6.17 -25.70 8.76
C ALA A 241 -6.08 -24.27 8.21
N PHE A 242 -5.51 -23.36 8.98
CA PHE A 242 -5.20 -22.01 8.54
C PHE A 242 -3.74 -22.01 8.03
N ILE A 243 -3.41 -21.72 6.76
CA ILE A 243 -4.24 -21.48 5.54
C ILE A 243 -3.64 -22.16 4.30
N ALA A 244 -4.35 -22.17 3.18
CA ALA A 244 -3.89 -22.64 1.87
C ALA A 244 -2.68 -21.84 1.35
N SER A 245 -2.87 -20.56 1.07
CA SER A 245 -1.88 -19.61 0.54
C SER A 245 -2.30 -18.18 0.90
N SER A 246 -1.39 -17.21 0.81
CA SER A 246 -1.72 -15.79 1.05
C SER A 246 -0.70 -14.84 0.42
N PRO A 247 -1.15 -13.75 -0.21
CA PRO A 247 -0.27 -12.68 -0.65
C PRO A 247 0.28 -11.83 0.50
N ASP A 248 -0.36 -11.87 1.67
CA ASP A 248 0.11 -11.19 2.88
C ASP A 248 1.20 -12.05 3.59
N PRO A 249 2.42 -11.52 3.74
CA PRO A 249 3.56 -12.25 4.30
C PRO A 249 3.38 -12.61 5.77
N THR A 250 2.47 -11.95 6.49
CA THR A 250 2.11 -12.25 7.89
C THR A 250 1.68 -13.71 8.05
N TRP A 251 1.04 -14.27 7.02
CA TRP A 251 0.50 -15.62 7.05
C TRP A 251 1.43 -16.68 6.49
N VAL A 252 2.62 -16.31 5.98
CA VAL A 252 3.63 -17.25 5.47
C VAL A 252 4.00 -18.35 6.46
N PRO A 253 4.07 -18.13 7.79
CA PRO A 253 4.27 -19.21 8.76
C PRO A 253 3.19 -20.31 8.73
N PHE A 254 2.01 -20.05 8.18
CA PHE A 254 0.85 -20.95 8.21
C PHE A 254 0.50 -21.59 6.86
N VAL A 255 0.99 -21.02 5.75
CA VAL A 255 0.57 -21.46 4.40
C VAL A 255 0.93 -22.92 4.11
N TRP A 256 0.11 -23.60 3.31
CA TRP A 256 0.41 -24.90 2.73
C TRP A 256 1.16 -24.79 1.40
N MET A 257 1.06 -23.62 0.76
CA MET A 257 1.71 -23.28 -0.50
C MET A 257 2.22 -21.84 -0.46
N LYS A 258 3.46 -21.61 -0.90
CA LYS A 258 4.02 -20.26 -1.01
C LYS A 258 3.45 -19.52 -2.22
N GLU A 259 3.54 -18.20 -2.17
CA GLU A 259 3.37 -17.36 -3.36
C GLU A 259 4.38 -17.80 -4.44
N GLY A 260 3.90 -18.02 -5.67
CA GLY A 260 4.65 -18.64 -6.76
C GLY A 260 4.36 -20.14 -6.98
N GLY A 261 3.56 -20.78 -6.11
CA GLY A 261 3.02 -22.14 -6.35
C GLY A 261 3.85 -23.29 -5.78
N GLU A 262 4.88 -23.00 -4.97
CA GLU A 262 5.66 -24.03 -4.27
C GLU A 262 4.83 -24.67 -3.15
N MET A 263 4.41 -25.91 -3.35
CA MET A 263 3.66 -26.69 -2.35
C MET A 263 4.59 -27.21 -1.25
N LEU A 264 4.20 -27.02 0.01
CA LEU A 264 4.99 -27.46 1.16
C LEU A 264 4.68 -28.91 1.55
N ALA A 265 5.53 -29.49 2.40
CA ALA A 265 5.46 -30.88 2.84
C ALA A 265 4.06 -31.31 3.35
N VAL A 266 3.29 -30.39 3.94
CA VAL A 266 1.94 -30.65 4.45
C VAL A 266 0.96 -31.10 3.38
N VAL A 267 1.06 -30.55 2.16
CA VAL A 267 0.19 -30.93 1.02
C VAL A 267 0.34 -32.43 0.73
N HIS A 268 1.59 -32.89 0.62
CA HIS A 268 1.90 -34.29 0.34
C HIS A 268 1.61 -35.22 1.53
N ALA A 269 1.88 -34.77 2.75
CA ALA A 269 1.63 -35.56 3.96
C ALA A 269 0.12 -35.81 4.15
N VAL A 270 -0.71 -34.77 3.99
CA VAL A 270 -2.17 -34.87 4.14
C VAL A 270 -2.82 -35.63 2.96
N ALA A 271 -2.24 -35.53 1.76
CA ALA A 271 -2.69 -36.32 0.61
C ALA A 271 -2.55 -37.85 0.85
N ASN A 272 -1.44 -38.24 1.49
CA ASN A 272 -1.09 -39.64 1.76
C ASN A 272 -1.61 -40.16 3.11
N MET A 273 -2.25 -39.30 3.91
CA MET A 273 -2.87 -39.69 5.16
C MET A 273 -3.97 -40.73 4.92
N GLU A 274 -4.01 -41.78 5.75
CA GLU A 274 -5.07 -42.78 5.73
C GLU A 274 -6.42 -42.14 6.10
N ARG A 275 -7.46 -42.42 5.32
CA ARG A 275 -8.81 -41.86 5.52
C ARG A 275 -9.85 -42.98 5.52
N LYS A 276 -10.68 -43.01 6.55
CA LYS A 276 -11.90 -43.84 6.54
C LYS A 276 -12.89 -43.30 5.47
N PRO A 277 -13.92 -44.03 5.03
CA PRO A 277 -14.98 -43.44 4.18
C PRO A 277 -15.81 -42.39 4.95
N VAL A 278 -16.18 -41.25 4.34
CA VAL A 278 -17.17 -40.33 4.97
C VAL A 278 -18.57 -40.88 4.66
N GLU A 279 -19.51 -40.74 5.59
CA GLU A 279 -20.94 -40.77 5.23
C GLU A 279 -21.24 -39.58 4.29
N VAL A 280 -21.48 -39.89 3.02
CA VAL A 280 -21.92 -38.89 2.03
C VAL A 280 -23.34 -38.51 2.40
N ILE A 281 -23.53 -37.38 3.10
CA ILE A 281 -24.84 -36.74 3.20
C ILE A 281 -25.11 -36.12 1.83
N PRO A 282 -26.09 -36.61 1.04
CA PRO A 282 -26.39 -36.06 -0.26
C PRO A 282 -26.76 -34.58 -0.09
N THR A 283 -26.11 -33.70 -0.86
CA THR A 283 -26.62 -32.34 -1.00
C THR A 283 -27.99 -32.45 -1.67
N PRO A 284 -29.08 -31.98 -1.05
CA PRO A 284 -30.39 -32.08 -1.69
C PRO A 284 -30.35 -31.23 -2.96
N ALA A 285 -30.67 -31.86 -4.09
CA ALA A 285 -31.09 -31.11 -5.28
C ALA A 285 -32.25 -30.19 -4.85
N PRO A 286 -32.31 -28.94 -5.33
CA PRO A 286 -33.42 -28.06 -5.00
C PRO A 286 -34.72 -28.74 -5.43
N THR A 287 -35.53 -29.12 -4.44
CA THR A 287 -36.90 -29.58 -4.67
C THR A 287 -37.66 -28.43 -5.33
N PRO A 288 -38.35 -28.65 -6.47
CA PRO A 288 -39.21 -27.62 -7.03
C PRO A 288 -40.26 -27.24 -5.99
N PRO A 289 -40.63 -25.94 -5.86
CA PRO A 289 -41.64 -25.54 -4.91
C PRO A 289 -42.97 -26.23 -5.25
N THR A 290 -43.58 -26.84 -4.23
CA THR A 290 -44.93 -27.38 -4.30
C THR A 290 -45.90 -26.25 -4.71
N PRO A 291 -46.80 -26.46 -5.68
CA PRO A 291 -47.75 -25.42 -6.08
C PRO A 291 -48.67 -25.07 -4.89
N PRO A 292 -48.97 -23.80 -4.62
CA PRO A 292 -49.99 -23.46 -3.64
C PRO A 292 -51.37 -23.89 -4.14
N THR A 293 -52.15 -24.48 -3.23
CA THR A 293 -53.55 -24.87 -3.41
C THR A 293 -54.42 -23.66 -3.81
N PRO A 294 -55.48 -23.83 -4.63
CA PRO A 294 -56.25 -22.71 -5.16
C PRO A 294 -57.22 -22.14 -4.12
N VAL A 295 -57.31 -20.81 -4.05
CA VAL A 295 -58.38 -20.06 -3.37
C VAL A 295 -59.25 -19.38 -4.46
N PRO A 296 -60.59 -19.29 -4.32
CA PRO A 296 -61.53 -19.03 -5.42
C PRO A 296 -61.60 -17.55 -5.85
N PRO A 297 -62.17 -17.23 -7.03
CA PRO A 297 -62.08 -15.92 -7.65
C PRO A 297 -63.21 -14.97 -7.24
N THR A 298 -62.90 -13.67 -7.19
CA THR A 298 -63.86 -12.54 -7.22
C THR A 298 -63.23 -11.37 -8.02
N PRO A 299 -64.02 -10.43 -8.58
CA PRO A 299 -63.95 -10.06 -10.00
C PRO A 299 -63.21 -8.74 -10.28
N ALA A 300 -62.85 -8.57 -11.56
CA ALA A 300 -62.04 -7.48 -12.10
C ALA A 300 -62.68 -6.08 -12.07
N PRO A 301 -61.87 -4.99 -11.96
CA PRO A 301 -62.23 -3.64 -12.39
C PRO A 301 -61.66 -3.28 -13.78
N PRO A 302 -62.15 -2.20 -14.43
CA PRO A 302 -62.08 -2.00 -15.88
C PRO A 302 -60.86 -1.21 -16.39
N THR A 303 -60.66 -1.31 -17.71
CA THR A 303 -59.59 -0.82 -18.59
C THR A 303 -59.42 0.72 -18.64
N PRO A 304 -58.19 1.26 -18.76
CA PRO A 304 -57.95 2.67 -19.13
C PRO A 304 -57.74 2.88 -20.65
N ALA A 305 -58.07 4.09 -21.11
CA ALA A 305 -58.10 4.56 -22.50
C ALA A 305 -56.71 4.95 -23.08
N PRO A 306 -56.56 5.15 -24.42
CA PRO A 306 -55.26 5.31 -25.08
C PRO A 306 -54.78 6.77 -25.18
N PRO A 307 -53.44 7.05 -25.25
CA PRO A 307 -52.93 8.40 -25.47
C PRO A 307 -52.52 8.71 -26.94
N THR A 308 -52.53 10.02 -27.23
CA THR A 308 -52.45 10.80 -28.48
C THR A 308 -51.00 10.99 -29.03
N PRO A 309 -50.75 11.37 -30.31
CA PRO A 309 -49.43 11.34 -30.94
C PRO A 309 -48.59 12.62 -30.77
N ALA A 310 -47.26 12.49 -30.93
CA ALA A 310 -46.23 13.51 -30.64
C ALA A 310 -45.93 14.50 -31.83
N PRO A 311 -45.38 15.71 -31.56
CA PRO A 311 -44.95 16.68 -32.58
C PRO A 311 -43.44 16.58 -32.97
N PRO A 312 -42.99 17.24 -34.07
CA PRO A 312 -41.73 16.92 -34.75
C PRO A 312 -40.50 17.68 -34.22
N THR A 313 -39.32 17.07 -34.43
CA THR A 313 -37.97 17.55 -34.10
C THR A 313 -37.49 18.76 -34.93
N PRO A 314 -36.76 19.74 -34.34
CA PRO A 314 -36.05 20.77 -35.10
C PRO A 314 -34.57 20.44 -35.35
N VAL A 315 -34.07 20.93 -36.50
CA VAL A 315 -32.70 20.80 -37.02
C VAL A 315 -31.79 21.90 -36.41
N PRO A 316 -30.49 21.67 -36.10
CA PRO A 316 -29.64 22.69 -35.50
C PRO A 316 -28.92 23.59 -36.52
N PHE A 317 -28.77 24.89 -36.17
CA PHE A 317 -27.94 25.89 -36.86
C PHE A 317 -26.46 25.83 -36.40
N PRO A 318 -25.48 26.22 -37.24
CA PRO A 318 -24.05 26.20 -36.90
C PRO A 318 -23.62 27.44 -36.10
N VAL A 319 -22.88 27.25 -35.00
CA VAL A 319 -22.28 28.31 -34.18
C VAL A 319 -20.83 28.54 -34.61
N LYS A 320 -20.42 29.81 -34.81
CA LYS A 320 -19.05 30.20 -35.21
C LYS A 320 -18.01 29.92 -34.09
N PRO A 321 -16.77 29.51 -34.43
CA PRO A 321 -15.73 29.24 -33.44
C PRO A 321 -15.20 30.53 -32.78
N VAL A 322 -15.02 30.48 -31.46
CA VAL A 322 -14.47 31.56 -30.63
C VAL A 322 -12.97 31.70 -30.89
N THR A 323 -12.52 32.89 -31.30
CA THR A 323 -11.13 33.15 -31.70
C THR A 323 -10.29 33.84 -30.62
N GLU A 324 -10.85 34.20 -29.47
CA GLU A 324 -10.10 34.69 -28.31
C GLU A 324 -10.83 34.39 -26.99
N ARG A 325 -10.06 34.20 -25.91
CA ARG A 325 -10.55 33.89 -24.56
C ARG A 325 -9.69 34.57 -23.52
N THR A 326 -10.31 35.37 -22.67
CA THR A 326 -9.68 35.96 -21.47
C THR A 326 -9.88 35.03 -20.28
N PHE A 327 -8.81 34.76 -19.56
CA PHE A 327 -8.80 33.89 -18.40
C PHE A 327 -8.91 34.75 -17.13
N PRO A 328 -10.04 34.70 -16.42
CA PRO A 328 -10.27 35.55 -15.25
C PRO A 328 -9.28 35.26 -14.11
N GLU A 329 -8.70 34.06 -14.06
CA GLU A 329 -7.75 33.63 -13.04
C GLU A 329 -6.41 34.38 -13.12
N THR A 330 -6.01 34.82 -14.31
CA THR A 330 -4.76 35.56 -14.53
C THR A 330 -4.96 36.93 -15.17
N GLY A 331 -6.19 37.24 -15.57
CA GLY A 331 -6.54 38.43 -16.34
C GLY A 331 -5.94 38.47 -17.75
N LYS A 332 -5.38 37.36 -18.26
CA LYS A 332 -4.67 37.31 -19.55
C LYS A 332 -5.52 36.73 -20.66
N THR A 333 -5.34 37.25 -21.87
CA THR A 333 -6.13 36.85 -23.04
C THR A 333 -5.32 36.04 -24.03
N VAL A 334 -5.86 34.87 -24.40
CA VAL A 334 -5.28 33.95 -25.39
C VAL A 334 -6.10 34.04 -26.65
N ARG A 335 -5.44 34.20 -27.80
CA ARG A 335 -6.07 34.48 -29.09
C ARG A 335 -5.61 33.49 -30.17
N LYS A 336 -6.51 33.22 -31.11
CA LYS A 336 -6.30 32.51 -32.37
C LYS A 336 -5.61 31.15 -32.20
N GLU A 337 -4.52 30.90 -32.92
CA GLU A 337 -3.86 29.59 -32.96
C GLU A 337 -3.30 29.15 -31.59
N PHE A 338 -2.98 30.10 -30.70
CA PHE A 338 -2.62 29.80 -29.31
C PHE A 338 -3.82 29.33 -28.49
N LEU A 339 -5.00 29.88 -28.77
CA LEU A 339 -6.24 29.45 -28.14
C LEU A 339 -6.66 28.09 -28.69
N GLU A 340 -6.46 27.82 -29.98
CA GLU A 340 -6.68 26.49 -30.56
C GLU A 340 -5.74 25.45 -29.94
N PHE A 341 -4.46 25.78 -29.77
CA PHE A 341 -3.52 24.91 -29.08
C PHE A 341 -3.93 24.69 -27.61
N PHE A 342 -4.26 25.76 -26.89
CA PHE A 342 -4.74 25.67 -25.51
C PHE A 342 -6.04 24.85 -25.41
N ASN A 343 -6.98 25.01 -26.34
CA ASN A 343 -8.23 24.23 -26.36
C ASN A 343 -7.99 22.75 -26.70
N THR A 344 -6.93 22.45 -27.44
CA THR A 344 -6.58 21.08 -27.82
C THR A 344 -5.89 20.33 -26.69
N TYR A 345 -4.96 20.97 -25.98
CA TYR A 345 -4.11 20.31 -24.98
C TYR A 345 -4.47 20.67 -23.52
N GLY A 346 -5.29 21.69 -23.31
CA GLY A 346 -5.89 22.02 -22.04
C GLY A 346 -4.93 22.59 -21.00
N LEU A 347 -5.50 22.85 -19.81
CA LEU A 347 -4.79 23.41 -18.67
C LEU A 347 -3.74 22.45 -18.12
N ASP A 348 -3.93 21.14 -18.26
CA ASP A 348 -3.01 20.13 -17.70
C ASP A 348 -1.66 20.16 -18.42
N ILE A 349 -1.69 20.35 -19.74
CA ILE A 349 -0.48 20.50 -20.54
C ILE A 349 0.01 21.95 -20.51
N CYS A 350 -0.87 22.95 -20.67
CA CYS A 350 -0.44 24.33 -20.86
C CYS A 350 -0.30 25.13 -19.55
N GLY A 351 -1.18 24.89 -18.58
CA GLY A 351 -1.42 25.77 -17.43
C GLY A 351 -2.07 27.11 -17.83
N TYR A 352 -2.46 27.97 -16.88
CA TYR A 352 -3.10 29.25 -17.21
C TYR A 352 -2.15 30.20 -17.96
N PRO A 353 -2.64 31.07 -18.86
CA PRO A 353 -1.80 32.08 -19.49
C PRO A 353 -1.33 33.09 -18.45
N ILE A 354 -0.02 33.31 -18.34
CA ILE A 354 0.56 34.26 -17.39
C ILE A 354 1.01 35.56 -18.06
N THR A 355 1.06 35.59 -19.39
CA THR A 355 1.31 36.80 -20.19
C THR A 355 0.20 37.04 -21.20
N GLU A 356 0.08 38.27 -21.70
CA GLU A 356 -0.58 38.53 -22.99
C GLU A 356 0.25 37.93 -24.13
N GLN A 357 -0.30 37.89 -25.35
CA GLN A 357 0.51 37.62 -26.54
C GLN A 357 1.45 38.80 -26.79
N PHE A 358 2.73 38.53 -26.97
CA PHE A 358 3.74 39.53 -27.29
C PHE A 358 4.63 39.05 -28.43
N GLU A 359 5.38 39.96 -29.04
CA GLU A 359 6.29 39.64 -30.14
C GLU A 359 7.70 39.44 -29.59
N GLU A 360 8.32 38.31 -29.94
CA GLU A 360 9.67 37.96 -29.54
C GLU A 360 10.42 37.39 -30.75
N ASN A 361 11.56 38.00 -31.11
CA ASN A 361 12.36 37.65 -32.29
C ASN A 361 11.56 37.62 -33.61
N GLY A 362 10.57 38.52 -33.77
CA GLY A 362 9.75 38.63 -34.97
C GLY A 362 8.66 37.56 -35.09
N LEU A 363 8.37 36.82 -34.01
CA LEU A 363 7.30 35.83 -33.93
C LEU A 363 6.38 36.14 -32.75
N GLN A 364 5.07 35.90 -32.90
CA GLN A 364 4.15 35.98 -31.77
C GLN A 364 4.43 34.84 -30.78
N ALA A 365 4.42 35.16 -29.49
CA ALA A 365 4.62 34.22 -28.41
C ALA A 365 3.68 34.52 -27.23
N GLN A 366 3.40 33.50 -26.42
CA GLN A 366 2.62 33.65 -25.19
C GLN A 366 3.01 32.58 -24.18
N PHE A 367 3.18 33.00 -22.93
CA PHE A 367 3.59 32.11 -21.86
C PHE A 367 2.40 31.69 -21.01
N PHE A 368 2.38 30.41 -20.70
CA PHE A 368 1.43 29.75 -19.83
C PHE A 368 2.20 29.16 -18.65
N GLN A 369 1.51 28.79 -17.57
CA GLN A 369 2.15 28.33 -16.35
C GLN A 369 3.07 27.12 -16.60
N ARG A 370 2.72 26.21 -17.51
CA ARG A 370 3.45 24.94 -17.72
C ARG A 370 4.18 24.87 -19.06
N VAL A 371 3.81 25.72 -20.03
CA VAL A 371 4.47 25.79 -21.34
C VAL A 371 4.60 27.23 -21.85
N ALA A 372 5.60 27.47 -22.67
CA ALA A 372 5.67 28.67 -23.49
C ALA A 372 5.39 28.30 -24.94
N LEU A 373 4.54 29.06 -25.62
CA LEU A 373 4.15 28.80 -27.00
C LEU A 373 4.68 29.92 -27.90
N GLU A 374 5.07 29.58 -29.13
CA GLU A 374 5.41 30.54 -30.19
C GLU A 374 4.76 30.14 -31.52
N ARG A 375 4.33 31.12 -32.32
CA ARG A 375 3.69 30.90 -33.62
C ARG A 375 4.73 31.03 -34.72
N GLN A 376 4.95 29.95 -35.46
CA GLN A 376 5.88 29.92 -36.59
C GLN A 376 5.32 30.68 -37.79
N LYS A 377 6.21 31.10 -38.72
CA LYS A 377 5.84 31.83 -39.95
C LYS A 377 4.83 31.10 -40.86
N ASN A 378 4.66 29.78 -40.70
CA ASN A 378 3.70 28.94 -41.42
C ASN A 378 2.34 28.77 -40.68
N GLY A 379 2.15 29.46 -39.55
CA GLY A 379 0.91 29.41 -38.75
C GLY A 379 0.85 28.32 -37.69
N LYS A 380 1.80 27.37 -37.63
CA LYS A 380 1.81 26.31 -36.60
C LYS A 380 2.40 26.79 -35.27
N ILE A 381 1.83 26.30 -34.16
CA ILE A 381 2.31 26.58 -32.80
C ILE A 381 3.41 25.59 -32.41
N ARG A 382 4.52 26.09 -31.84
CA ARG A 382 5.62 25.30 -31.28
C ARG A 382 5.81 25.60 -29.79
N LEU A 383 6.15 24.58 -29.01
CA LEU A 383 6.59 24.72 -27.62
C LEU A 383 8.00 25.34 -27.57
N LYS A 384 8.17 26.39 -26.79
CA LYS A 384 9.46 27.03 -26.51
C LYS A 384 10.14 26.31 -25.33
N LEU A 385 11.42 25.96 -25.49
CA LEU A 385 12.23 25.34 -24.43
C LEU A 385 12.51 26.37 -23.32
N ALA A 386 11.62 26.46 -22.33
CA ALA A 386 11.88 27.16 -21.06
C ALA A 386 10.97 26.65 -19.91
N GLY A 387 10.40 25.45 -20.06
CA GLY A 387 9.31 24.94 -19.21
C GLY A 387 9.77 24.44 -17.84
N SER A 388 10.51 23.34 -17.76
CA SER A 388 10.78 22.68 -16.48
C SER A 388 11.78 23.43 -15.60
N GLU A 389 12.95 23.79 -16.13
CA GLU A 389 14.05 24.35 -15.33
C GLU A 389 13.74 25.76 -14.80
N ALA A 390 13.06 26.59 -15.59
CA ALA A 390 12.62 27.91 -15.12
C ALA A 390 11.35 27.84 -14.25
N TRP A 391 10.56 26.78 -14.33
CA TRP A 391 9.40 26.55 -13.45
C TRP A 391 9.85 26.09 -12.06
N ASP A 392 10.81 25.16 -11.99
CA ASP A 392 11.37 24.68 -10.73
C ASP A 392 12.08 25.82 -9.99
N SER A 393 12.88 26.63 -10.68
CA SER A 393 13.51 27.81 -10.07
C SER A 393 12.49 28.89 -9.66
N ARG A 394 11.36 29.04 -10.38
CA ARG A 394 10.28 29.99 -9.99
C ARG A 394 9.48 29.50 -8.79
N ASN A 395 9.18 28.22 -8.71
CA ASN A 395 8.53 27.63 -7.54
C ASN A 395 9.43 27.70 -6.32
N LYS A 396 10.74 27.46 -6.49
CA LYS A 396 11.71 27.61 -5.41
C LYS A 396 11.85 29.05 -4.94
N ILE A 397 11.83 30.03 -5.84
CA ILE A 397 11.78 31.45 -5.47
C ILE A 397 10.50 31.77 -4.68
N ALA A 398 9.34 31.31 -5.13
CA ALA A 398 8.07 31.54 -4.44
C ALA A 398 8.04 30.90 -3.04
N GLU A 399 8.59 29.70 -2.91
CA GLU A 399 8.73 28.98 -1.62
C GLU A 399 9.71 29.70 -0.68
N LEU A 400 10.86 30.16 -1.18
CA LEU A 400 11.85 30.91 -0.40
C LEU A 400 11.31 32.30 0.00
N GLN A 401 10.50 32.94 -0.85
CA GLN A 401 9.82 34.20 -0.56
C GLN A 401 8.73 34.04 0.49
N ALA A 402 7.92 32.98 0.39
CA ALA A 402 6.93 32.63 1.43
C ALA A 402 7.64 32.33 2.76
N ARG A 403 8.80 31.66 2.72
CA ARG A 403 9.60 31.38 3.91
C ARG A 403 10.22 32.64 4.53
N ILE A 404 10.65 33.61 3.72
CA ILE A 404 11.11 34.92 4.21
C ILE A 404 9.96 35.71 4.84
N GLU A 405 8.78 35.72 4.21
CA GLU A 405 7.59 36.40 4.75
C GLU A 405 7.16 35.77 6.08
N GLU A 406 7.14 34.44 6.14
CA GLU A 406 6.87 33.68 7.36
C GLU A 406 7.89 33.97 8.47
N LEU A 407 9.20 33.95 8.16
CA LEU A 407 10.27 34.28 9.11
C LEU A 407 10.31 35.76 9.51
N SER A 408 9.74 36.66 8.70
CA SER A 408 9.63 38.09 9.00
C SER A 408 8.42 38.40 9.88
N GLN A 409 7.35 37.61 9.77
CA GLN A 409 6.13 37.74 10.58
C GLN A 409 6.19 36.94 11.89
N HIS A 410 6.91 35.82 11.90
CA HIS A 410 7.04 34.92 13.04
C HIS A 410 8.51 34.45 13.16
N PRO A 411 9.33 35.11 14.00
CA PRO A 411 10.72 34.68 14.22
C PRO A 411 10.74 33.25 14.77
N VAL A 412 11.33 32.31 14.02
CA VAL A 412 11.43 30.90 14.43
C VAL A 412 12.67 30.75 15.32
N PRO A 413 12.57 30.10 16.50
CA PRO A 413 13.75 29.73 17.28
C PRO A 413 14.58 28.70 16.49
N SER A 414 15.88 28.96 16.34
CA SER A 414 16.82 27.92 15.95
C SER A 414 16.74 26.81 16.99
N GLY A 415 16.77 25.53 16.56
CA GLY A 415 16.74 24.41 17.51
C GLY A 415 17.77 24.58 18.63
N PRO A 416 17.52 24.01 19.82
CA PRO A 416 18.32 24.27 21.01
C PRO A 416 19.80 24.00 20.76
N VAL A 417 20.66 24.89 21.26
CA VAL A 417 22.11 24.72 21.23
C VAL A 417 22.47 23.43 21.97
N SER A 418 23.47 22.70 21.47
CA SER A 418 23.97 21.49 22.14
C SER A 418 24.24 21.79 23.61
N PRO A 419 23.66 21.04 24.57
CA PRO A 419 24.00 21.22 25.97
C PRO A 419 25.49 20.90 26.19
N PRO A 420 26.09 21.30 27.32
CA PRO A 420 27.44 20.91 27.68
C PRO A 420 27.57 19.39 27.75
N ILE A 421 28.22 18.78 26.76
CA ILE A 421 28.44 17.33 26.66
C ILE A 421 29.92 17.05 26.90
N GLN A 422 30.20 16.16 27.84
CA GLN A 422 31.55 15.63 28.05
C GLN A 422 31.78 14.43 27.13
N ASP A 423 32.53 14.64 26.04
CA ASP A 423 32.97 13.54 25.18
C ASP A 423 34.05 12.71 25.89
N ILE A 424 33.68 11.47 26.22
CA ILE A 424 34.57 10.48 26.84
C ILE A 424 34.64 9.18 26.03
N VAL A 425 34.15 9.17 24.78
CA VAL A 425 34.08 7.97 23.93
C VAL A 425 35.43 7.26 23.87
N ASP A 426 36.50 8.02 23.64
CA ASP A 426 37.86 7.48 23.47
C ASP A 426 38.58 7.20 24.81
N LYS A 427 37.93 7.49 25.95
CA LYS A 427 38.48 7.27 27.31
C LYS A 427 37.90 6.03 28.00
N LEU A 428 36.78 5.50 27.49
CA LEU A 428 36.11 4.35 28.07
C LEU A 428 36.76 3.04 27.62
N PRO A 429 36.74 1.98 28.47
CA PRO A 429 37.21 0.68 28.06
C PRO A 429 36.36 0.13 26.91
N VAL A 430 37.04 -0.49 25.95
CA VAL A 430 36.45 -1.21 24.82
C VAL A 430 37.01 -2.62 24.76
N HIS A 431 36.26 -3.56 24.19
CA HIS A 431 36.75 -4.92 23.99
C HIS A 431 37.98 -4.93 23.08
N ALA A 432 38.92 -5.86 23.27
CA ALA A 432 40.16 -5.88 22.48
C ALA A 432 39.89 -6.02 20.97
N THR A 433 39.00 -6.94 20.60
CA THR A 433 38.76 -7.36 19.20
C THR A 433 37.33 -7.18 18.70
N ASN A 434 36.36 -6.92 19.60
CA ASN A 434 34.95 -6.87 19.25
C ASN A 434 34.54 -5.39 19.11
N ARG A 435 33.78 -5.03 18.07
CA ARG A 435 33.39 -3.64 17.77
C ARG A 435 31.91 -3.58 17.43
N TYR A 436 31.26 -2.51 17.85
CA TYR A 436 29.91 -2.21 17.39
C TYR A 436 29.93 -1.85 15.90
N PRO A 437 28.89 -2.23 15.13
CA PRO A 437 28.74 -1.77 13.76
C PRO A 437 28.49 -0.27 13.69
N THR A 438 28.68 0.31 12.50
CA THR A 438 28.36 1.71 12.20
C THR A 438 27.12 1.80 11.32
N ARG A 439 26.29 2.84 11.51
CA ARG A 439 25.06 3.15 10.75
C ARG A 439 25.07 4.60 10.27
N ALA A 440 24.22 4.95 9.30
CA ALA A 440 24.01 6.35 8.93
C ALA A 440 23.10 7.05 9.95
N LEU A 441 23.30 8.36 10.17
CA LEU A 441 22.44 9.12 11.09
C LEU A 441 20.98 9.18 10.61
N THR A 442 20.74 9.06 9.30
CA THR A 442 19.39 8.97 8.70
C THR A 442 18.65 7.68 9.04
N ASP A 443 19.38 6.65 9.49
CA ASP A 443 18.80 5.38 9.91
C ASP A 443 18.26 5.46 11.34
N VAL A 444 18.63 6.50 12.09
CA VAL A 444 18.09 6.74 13.43
C VAL A 444 16.67 7.26 13.32
N ARG A 445 15.72 6.51 13.86
CA ARG A 445 14.28 6.80 13.87
C ARG A 445 13.75 7.17 15.25
N GLN A 446 14.51 6.93 16.31
CA GLN A 446 14.04 7.11 17.69
C GLN A 446 15.16 7.30 18.72
N ILE A 447 14.79 7.91 19.85
CA ILE A 447 15.61 8.03 21.06
C ILE A 447 15.02 7.10 22.10
N VAL A 448 15.82 6.14 22.58
CA VAL A 448 15.40 5.14 23.57
C VAL A 448 15.95 5.51 24.94
N ILE A 449 15.07 5.70 25.90
CA ILE A 449 15.40 6.05 27.27
C ILE A 449 15.61 4.79 28.10
N HIS A 450 16.72 4.78 28.84
CA HIS A 450 17.14 3.69 29.72
C HIS A 450 17.34 4.15 31.14
N HIS A 451 17.32 3.20 32.07
CA HIS A 451 17.89 3.36 33.39
C HIS A 451 18.79 2.17 33.75
N THR A 452 19.66 2.36 34.75
CA THR A 452 20.60 1.31 35.16
C THR A 452 19.99 0.32 36.16
N ALA A 453 18.87 0.67 36.80
CA ALA A 453 18.33 -0.04 37.97
C ALA A 453 19.32 -0.14 39.15
N THR A 454 20.32 0.74 39.19
CA THR A 454 21.38 0.77 40.23
C THR A 454 21.37 2.09 40.99
N SER A 455 22.41 2.32 41.81
CA SER A 455 22.68 3.63 42.40
C SER A 455 22.76 4.73 41.32
N PRO A 456 22.18 5.92 41.57
CA PRO A 456 22.24 7.06 40.65
C PRO A 456 23.66 7.66 40.52
N THR A 457 24.59 7.27 41.40
CA THR A 457 26.00 7.72 41.35
C THR A 457 26.92 6.81 40.55
N ILE A 458 26.37 5.79 39.86
CA ILE A 458 27.20 4.93 39.01
C ILE A 458 27.76 5.73 37.82
N THR A 459 29.06 5.59 37.57
CA THR A 459 29.78 6.36 36.55
C THR A 459 29.74 5.65 35.19
N PRO A 460 29.83 6.38 34.07
CA PRO A 460 30.00 5.79 32.74
C PRO A 460 31.19 4.83 32.66
N GLN A 461 32.29 5.14 33.36
CA GLN A 461 33.46 4.29 33.46
C GLN A 461 33.11 2.91 34.04
N ARG A 462 32.39 2.84 35.16
CA ARG A 462 31.97 1.57 35.76
C ARG A 462 30.99 0.79 34.89
N LEU A 463 30.08 1.49 34.21
CA LEU A 463 29.15 0.87 33.26
C LEU A 463 29.90 0.24 32.07
N ALA A 464 30.91 0.94 31.54
CA ALA A 464 31.76 0.44 30.47
C ALA A 464 32.65 -0.73 30.93
N GLU A 465 33.27 -0.64 32.10
CA GLU A 465 34.05 -1.73 32.71
C GLU A 465 33.21 -2.98 32.90
N HIS A 466 31.98 -2.85 33.41
CA HIS A 466 31.08 -3.98 33.56
C HIS A 466 30.68 -4.57 32.19
N ALA A 467 30.30 -3.72 31.22
CA ALA A 467 29.93 -4.17 29.88
C ALA A 467 31.07 -4.94 29.18
N VAL A 468 32.30 -4.44 29.27
CA VAL A 468 33.46 -5.05 28.60
C VAL A 468 34.00 -6.25 29.37
N HIS A 469 34.31 -6.08 30.67
CA HIS A 469 35.02 -7.09 31.45
C HIS A 469 34.13 -8.18 32.03
N THR A 470 32.84 -7.88 32.26
CA THR A 470 31.89 -8.86 32.81
C THR A 470 31.01 -9.48 31.74
N LEU A 471 30.47 -8.66 30.82
CA LEU A 471 29.53 -9.13 29.80
C LEU A 471 30.18 -9.49 28.46
N GLY A 472 31.45 -9.12 28.26
CA GLY A 472 32.17 -9.38 27.00
C GLY A 472 31.68 -8.52 25.82
N ASN A 473 30.96 -7.43 26.09
CA ASN A 473 30.41 -6.56 25.05
C ASN A 473 31.52 -5.71 24.41
N PRO A 474 31.34 -5.26 23.14
CA PRO A 474 32.29 -4.38 22.45
C PRO A 474 32.65 -3.09 23.22
N GLY A 475 31.73 -2.57 24.02
CA GLY A 475 31.85 -1.35 24.81
C GLY A 475 30.56 -1.09 25.59
N ILE A 476 30.43 0.08 26.22
CA ILE A 476 29.17 0.50 26.85
C ILE A 476 28.03 0.53 25.81
N GLY A 477 26.82 0.14 26.21
CA GLY A 477 25.69 0.02 25.29
C GLY A 477 25.04 1.35 24.90
N TYR A 478 25.20 2.41 25.68
CA TYR A 478 24.46 3.67 25.49
C TYR A 478 25.25 4.69 24.67
N HIS A 479 24.56 5.62 24.01
CA HIS A 479 25.19 6.75 23.34
C HIS A 479 25.48 7.87 24.33
N PHE A 480 24.53 8.13 25.23
CA PHE A 480 24.66 9.13 26.27
C PHE A 480 24.31 8.59 27.66
N VAL A 481 24.98 9.12 28.68
CA VAL A 481 24.65 8.90 30.09
C VAL A 481 24.42 10.26 30.76
N VAL A 482 23.26 10.44 31.39
CA VAL A 482 22.88 11.67 32.11
C VAL A 482 23.01 11.43 33.61
N ALA A 483 24.12 11.86 34.20
CA ALA A 483 24.44 11.62 35.61
C ALA A 483 23.47 12.35 36.57
N ALA A 484 23.41 11.90 37.83
CA ALA A 484 22.48 12.41 38.84
C ALA A 484 22.57 13.94 39.10
N ASP A 485 23.73 14.55 38.83
CA ASP A 485 23.99 15.98 38.96
C ASP A 485 23.69 16.78 37.68
N GLY A 486 23.17 16.12 36.62
CA GLY A 486 22.87 16.73 35.33
C GLY A 486 24.04 16.72 34.34
N THR A 487 25.21 16.18 34.69
CA THR A 487 26.32 16.07 33.74
C THR A 487 25.98 15.08 32.62
N ILE A 488 26.12 15.51 31.36
CA ILE A 488 25.89 14.67 30.19
C ILE A 488 27.24 14.14 29.68
N TYR A 489 27.35 12.82 29.58
CA TYR A 489 28.50 12.15 28.98
C TYR A 489 28.12 11.55 27.63
N GLN A 490 28.89 11.86 26.58
CA GLN A 490 28.85 11.10 25.34
C GLN A 490 29.77 9.88 25.47
N THR A 491 29.19 8.71 25.25
CA THR A 491 29.81 7.42 25.55
C THR A 491 29.94 6.51 24.31
N ASN A 492 29.17 6.79 23.25
CA ASN A 492 29.42 6.31 21.90
C ASN A 492 29.17 7.43 20.86
N ARG A 493 29.73 7.26 19.65
CA ARG A 493 29.40 8.12 18.50
C ARG A 493 27.96 7.85 18.04
N LEU A 494 27.24 8.85 17.50
CA LEU A 494 25.84 8.68 17.07
C LEU A 494 25.67 7.63 15.96
N GLU A 495 26.71 7.45 15.16
CA GLU A 495 26.85 6.46 14.09
C GLU A 495 27.10 5.05 14.63
N THR A 496 27.38 4.89 15.93
CA THR A 496 27.63 3.57 16.52
C THR A 496 26.30 2.86 16.76
N ALA A 497 26.10 1.69 16.18
CA ALA A 497 24.94 0.84 16.45
C ALA A 497 25.23 -0.07 17.67
N SER A 498 25.25 0.56 18.85
CA SER A 498 25.51 -0.10 20.14
C SER A 498 24.33 -0.99 20.57
N SER A 499 24.61 -2.09 21.27
CA SER A 499 23.59 -3.10 21.63
C SER A 499 22.74 -2.73 22.85
N HIS A 500 22.06 -1.58 22.85
CA HIS A 500 21.22 -1.14 23.98
C HIS A 500 19.76 -1.62 23.92
N ALA A 501 19.23 -1.91 22.72
CA ALA A 501 17.79 -2.13 22.53
C ALA A 501 17.48 -3.29 21.56
N TYR A 502 18.31 -4.34 21.55
CA TYR A 502 18.13 -5.52 20.68
C TYR A 502 17.87 -5.15 19.21
N ALA A 503 16.72 -5.53 18.64
CA ALA A 503 16.33 -5.24 17.26
C ALA A 503 16.29 -3.73 16.94
N HIS A 504 16.00 -2.89 17.93
CA HIS A 504 15.96 -1.43 17.79
C HIS A 504 17.34 -0.76 17.96
N SER A 505 18.39 -1.53 18.25
CA SER A 505 19.75 -0.98 18.38
C SER A 505 20.26 -0.35 17.09
N GLN A 506 19.76 -0.83 15.94
CA GLN A 506 20.21 -0.36 14.62
C GLN A 506 19.56 0.98 14.21
N ASP A 507 18.39 1.31 14.75
CA ASP A 507 17.61 2.49 14.36
C ASP A 507 17.43 3.51 15.50
N SER A 508 18.20 3.40 16.59
CA SER A 508 17.99 4.25 17.76
C SER A 508 19.24 4.75 18.47
N VAL A 509 19.07 5.85 19.20
CA VAL A 509 20.06 6.44 20.10
C VAL A 509 19.64 6.15 21.54
N GLY A 510 20.49 5.46 22.29
CA GLY A 510 20.27 5.13 23.69
C GLY A 510 20.73 6.23 24.64
N VAL A 511 19.82 6.77 25.44
CA VAL A 511 20.10 7.73 26.50
C VAL A 511 19.81 7.08 27.86
N CYS A 512 20.83 6.92 28.68
CA CYS A 512 20.72 6.23 29.97
C CYS A 512 20.74 7.21 31.15
N PHE A 513 19.81 7.00 32.08
CA PHE A 513 19.72 7.70 33.35
C PHE A 513 20.11 6.73 34.49
N PRO A 514 21.31 6.87 35.09
CA PRO A 514 21.69 6.17 36.32
C PRO A 514 20.63 6.34 37.42
N GLY A 515 20.18 5.21 37.98
CA GLY A 515 19.18 5.18 39.05
C GLY A 515 18.25 3.97 38.97
N ASN A 516 17.45 3.78 40.02
CA ASN A 516 16.36 2.80 40.06
C ASN A 516 15.01 3.53 40.12
N PHE A 517 14.34 3.64 38.98
CA PHE A 517 13.09 4.40 38.84
C PHE A 517 11.85 3.51 38.96
N THR A 518 11.94 2.45 39.75
CA THR A 518 10.79 1.61 40.09
C THR A 518 9.85 2.33 41.06
N THR A 519 10.41 3.05 42.04
CA THR A 519 9.66 3.80 43.07
C THR A 519 9.97 5.29 43.06
N GLU A 520 11.13 5.68 42.54
CA GLU A 520 11.59 7.07 42.43
C GLU A 520 11.62 7.52 40.96
N ILE A 521 11.86 8.80 40.71
CA ILE A 521 12.06 9.37 39.36
C ILE A 521 13.45 9.99 39.27
N PRO A 522 13.97 10.29 38.06
CA PRO A 522 15.26 10.98 37.95
C PRO A 522 15.27 12.32 38.69
N THR A 523 16.45 12.77 39.12
CA THR A 523 16.61 14.07 39.78
C THR A 523 16.19 15.22 38.86
N SER A 524 15.85 16.38 39.42
CA SER A 524 15.53 17.56 38.59
C SER A 524 16.68 17.91 37.63
N ALA A 525 17.93 17.85 38.11
CA ALA A 525 19.11 18.08 37.28
C ALA A 525 19.24 17.06 36.14
N GLN A 526 18.89 15.79 36.37
CA GLN A 526 18.83 14.78 35.32
C GLN A 526 17.73 15.08 34.30
N LEU A 527 16.52 15.43 34.74
CA LEU A 527 15.40 15.72 33.84
C LEU A 527 15.67 16.94 32.97
N GLU A 528 16.25 18.00 33.55
CA GLU A 528 16.59 19.24 32.86
C GLU A 528 17.68 19.03 31.81
N ALA A 529 18.79 18.39 32.21
CA ALA A 529 19.87 18.06 31.29
C ALA A 529 19.44 17.05 30.21
N GLY A 530 18.66 16.05 30.60
CA GLY A 530 18.09 15.05 29.71
C GLY A 530 17.10 15.64 28.70
N GLY A 531 16.29 16.61 29.12
CA GLY A 531 15.37 17.35 28.26
C GLY A 531 16.10 18.16 27.19
N ARG A 532 17.10 18.97 27.60
CA ARG A 532 17.97 19.70 26.66
C ARG A 532 18.69 18.77 25.68
N LEU A 533 19.23 17.65 26.17
CA LEU A 533 19.89 16.65 25.33
C LEU A 533 18.92 16.05 24.31
N CYS A 534 17.72 15.66 24.74
CA CYS A 534 16.71 15.10 23.85
C CYS A 534 16.24 16.14 22.82
N ALA A 535 16.03 17.39 23.22
CA ALA A 535 15.63 18.47 22.31
C ALA A 535 16.71 18.72 21.22
N TRP A 536 17.98 18.78 21.63
CA TRP A 536 19.11 18.89 20.70
C TRP A 536 19.21 17.67 19.77
N LEU A 537 19.02 16.44 20.28
CA LEU A 537 19.03 15.22 19.48
C LEU A 537 17.87 15.17 18.48
N LEU A 538 16.66 15.57 18.89
CA LEU A 538 15.49 15.66 18.01
C LEU A 538 15.75 16.63 16.86
N ALA A 539 16.31 17.81 17.15
CA ALA A 539 16.68 18.80 16.14
C ALA A 539 17.78 18.27 15.21
N THR A 540 18.83 17.67 15.77
CA THR A 540 19.99 17.14 15.02
C THR A 540 19.61 15.99 14.10
N LEU A 541 18.73 15.09 14.56
CA LEU A 541 18.29 13.89 13.84
C LEU A 541 17.00 14.10 13.04
N ARG A 542 16.40 15.30 13.11
CA ARG A 542 15.11 15.64 12.48
C ARG A 542 13.97 14.71 12.88
N LEU A 543 13.90 14.41 14.18
CA LEU A 543 12.87 13.56 14.78
C LEU A 543 11.82 14.42 15.50
N SER A 544 10.58 13.94 15.55
CA SER A 544 9.54 14.58 16.35
C SER A 544 9.53 14.05 17.80
N PRO A 545 9.02 14.80 18.79
CA PRO A 545 9.02 14.40 20.20
C PRO A 545 8.36 13.04 20.50
N ILE A 546 7.41 12.59 19.66
CA ILE A 546 6.79 11.26 19.78
C ILE A 546 7.79 10.11 19.60
N LYS A 547 8.98 10.39 19.07
CA LYS A 547 10.08 9.43 18.87
C LYS A 547 10.98 9.28 20.10
N ILE A 548 10.62 9.87 21.23
CA ILE A 548 11.19 9.59 22.54
C ILE A 548 10.38 8.48 23.21
N VAL A 549 10.98 7.31 23.34
CA VAL A 549 10.35 6.11 23.90
C VAL A 549 11.22 5.50 24.99
N GLY A 550 10.63 4.89 26.00
CA GLY A 550 11.35 4.10 27.00
C GLY A 550 11.57 2.68 26.50
N LEU A 551 12.66 2.01 26.93
CA LEU A 551 12.94 0.64 26.49
C LEU A 551 11.75 -0.33 26.74
N GLY A 552 11.01 -0.15 27.83
CA GLY A 552 9.84 -0.94 28.22
C GLY A 552 8.62 -0.74 27.31
N GLU A 553 8.61 0.30 26.49
CA GLU A 553 7.60 0.49 25.44
C GLU A 553 7.92 -0.33 24.18
N LEU A 554 9.17 -0.77 24.03
CA LEU A 554 9.64 -1.55 22.89
C LEU A 554 9.73 -3.05 23.18
N MET A 555 9.93 -3.42 24.44
CA MET A 555 10.09 -4.82 24.84
C MET A 555 9.77 -5.04 26.31
N ASN A 556 9.59 -6.31 26.70
CA ASN A 556 9.33 -6.68 28.08
C ASN A 556 10.57 -6.49 28.97
N THR A 557 10.74 -5.28 29.51
CA THR A 557 11.81 -4.92 30.45
C THR A 557 11.29 -3.95 31.50
N GLN A 558 11.98 -3.86 32.64
CA GLN A 558 11.67 -2.86 33.67
C GLN A 558 12.26 -1.49 33.36
N SER A 559 13.12 -1.34 32.35
CA SER A 559 13.69 -0.04 31.96
C SER A 559 12.72 0.81 31.15
N PRO A 560 12.60 2.13 31.37
CA PRO A 560 13.42 2.97 32.23
C PRO A 560 12.81 3.18 33.62
N GLY A 561 12.14 2.17 34.16
CA GLY A 561 11.54 2.13 35.49
C GLY A 561 10.01 2.10 35.45
N LYS A 562 9.39 1.54 36.48
CA LYS A 562 7.92 1.49 36.61
C LYS A 562 7.29 2.89 36.60
N GLN A 563 8.01 3.91 37.10
CA GLN A 563 7.54 5.29 37.13
C GLN A 563 7.49 5.99 35.75
N TRP A 564 7.94 5.32 34.66
CA TRP A 564 8.04 5.90 33.32
C TRP A 564 6.67 6.29 32.73
N LEU A 565 5.78 5.30 32.53
CA LEU A 565 4.40 5.49 32.04
C LEU A 565 3.33 5.41 33.14
N SER A 566 3.72 4.97 34.34
CA SER A 566 2.81 4.77 35.47
C SER A 566 3.33 5.48 36.72
N GLY A 567 2.51 5.63 37.76
CA GLY A 567 2.91 6.36 38.96
C GLY A 567 3.19 7.83 38.66
N GLN A 568 4.42 8.29 38.92
CA GLN A 568 4.83 9.69 38.74
C GLN A 568 5.06 10.12 37.28
N ARG A 569 4.93 9.19 36.33
CA ARG A 569 4.92 9.44 34.87
C ARG A 569 6.05 10.36 34.41
N TRP A 570 7.29 9.98 34.73
CA TRP A 570 8.42 10.87 34.47
C TRP A 570 8.75 11.05 32.98
N LYS A 571 8.14 10.25 32.08
CA LYS A 571 8.10 10.55 30.63
C LYS A 571 7.53 11.94 30.36
N ASP A 572 6.40 12.28 30.99
CA ASP A 572 5.74 13.57 30.78
C ASP A 572 6.61 14.72 31.30
N LYS A 573 7.32 14.50 32.41
CA LYS A 573 8.25 15.48 32.98
C LYS A 573 9.47 15.71 32.08
N LEU A 574 10.00 14.64 31.48
CA LEU A 574 11.09 14.75 30.50
C LEU A 574 10.64 15.49 29.24
N LEU A 575 9.44 15.18 28.72
CA LEU A 575 8.89 15.88 27.55
C LEU A 575 8.63 17.36 27.83
N ALA A 576 8.18 17.72 29.03
CA ALA A 576 8.05 19.13 29.42
C ALA A 576 9.40 19.88 29.40
N GLN A 577 10.49 19.23 29.81
CA GLN A 577 11.84 19.80 29.72
C GLN A 577 12.37 19.89 28.28
N VAL A 578 11.93 18.98 27.40
CA VAL A 578 12.20 19.08 25.95
C VAL A 578 11.51 20.31 25.37
N ASP A 579 10.24 20.53 25.71
CA ASP A 579 9.47 21.68 25.23
C ASP A 579 10.03 23.01 25.74
N GLU A 580 10.46 23.07 27.00
CA GLU A 580 11.11 24.24 27.60
C GLU A 580 12.43 24.58 26.90
N ALA A 581 13.24 23.57 26.56
CA ALA A 581 14.50 23.76 25.83
C ALA A 581 14.29 24.34 24.41
N PHE A 582 13.14 24.11 23.78
CA PHE A 582 12.82 24.74 22.49
C PHE A 582 12.39 26.21 22.60
N GLN A 583 12.10 26.71 23.82
CA GLN A 583 11.62 28.07 24.06
C GLN A 583 12.74 29.07 24.45
N ASP A 584 13.89 28.59 24.92
CA ASP A 584 14.94 29.43 25.53
C ASP A 584 15.99 30.04 24.55
N ASP A 585 16.14 29.55 23.32
CA ASP A 585 17.21 30.01 22.40
C ASP A 585 16.70 30.94 21.28
N GLY A 586 16.71 32.25 21.57
CA GLY A 586 16.43 33.32 20.60
C GLY A 586 17.70 33.89 19.92
N GLY A 587 17.88 33.62 18.63
CA GLY A 587 18.78 34.34 17.70
C GLY A 587 18.90 33.62 16.35
N ASP A 588 19.16 34.21 15.18
CA ASP A 588 19.10 35.59 14.67
C ASP A 588 18.44 35.47 13.27
N SER A 589 17.15 35.80 13.18
CA SER A 589 16.37 35.66 11.94
C SER A 589 16.91 36.54 10.80
N ALA A 590 17.68 37.58 11.10
CA ALA A 590 18.22 38.50 10.10
C ALA A 590 19.27 37.83 9.19
N ALA A 591 20.14 36.99 9.75
CA ALA A 591 21.16 36.27 8.99
C ALA A 591 20.54 35.20 8.06
N VAL A 592 19.50 34.50 8.55
CA VAL A 592 18.77 33.49 7.76
C VAL A 592 17.99 34.17 6.64
N ILE A 593 17.30 35.27 6.92
CA ILE A 593 16.58 36.05 5.90
C ILE A 593 17.56 36.61 4.87
N ALA A 594 18.75 37.08 5.27
CA ALA A 594 19.77 37.55 4.33
C ALA A 594 20.27 36.44 3.39
N ALA A 595 20.57 35.25 3.92
CA ALA A 595 21.03 34.12 3.11
C ALA A 595 19.93 33.59 2.16
N LEU A 596 18.67 33.59 2.60
CA LEU A 596 17.52 33.21 1.75
C LEU A 596 17.29 34.23 0.63
N ARG A 597 17.50 35.53 0.89
CA ARG A 597 17.43 36.59 -0.13
C ARG A 597 18.52 36.43 -1.19
N GLU A 598 19.74 36.08 -0.79
CA GLU A 598 20.85 35.82 -1.73
C GLU A 598 20.57 34.60 -2.63
N GLN A 599 19.94 33.55 -2.09
CA GLN A 599 19.50 32.39 -2.88
C GLN A 599 18.42 32.74 -3.90
N ILE A 600 17.49 33.64 -3.55
CA ILE A 600 16.47 34.15 -4.49
C ILE A 600 17.13 34.92 -5.63
N GLU A 601 18.08 35.80 -5.35
CA GLU A 601 18.80 36.57 -6.38
C GLU A 601 19.57 35.65 -7.35
N ALA A 602 20.22 34.61 -6.83
CA ALA A 602 20.93 33.62 -7.64
C ALA A 602 20.01 32.85 -8.58
N LEU A 603 18.85 32.38 -8.07
CA LEU A 603 17.85 31.66 -8.87
C LEU A 603 17.19 32.58 -9.92
N GLN A 604 16.99 33.85 -9.60
CA GLN A 604 16.47 34.84 -10.54
C GLN A 604 17.47 35.10 -11.69
N ALA A 605 18.77 35.18 -11.39
CA ALA A 605 19.81 35.34 -12.40
C ALA A 605 19.93 34.11 -13.32
N GLU A 606 19.73 32.90 -12.79
CA GLU A 606 19.71 31.65 -13.55
C GLU A 606 18.53 31.58 -14.53
N ILE A 607 17.34 32.00 -14.11
CA ILE A 607 16.16 32.12 -14.99
C ILE A 607 16.42 33.08 -16.15
N GLU A 608 17.06 34.23 -15.89
CA GLU A 608 17.40 35.20 -16.93
C GLU A 608 18.46 34.69 -17.92
N LYS A 609 19.34 33.79 -17.47
CA LYS A 609 20.33 33.12 -18.34
C LYS A 609 19.66 32.07 -19.24
N LEU A 610 18.74 31.28 -18.70
CA LEU A 610 17.99 30.25 -19.44
C LEU A 610 17.10 30.86 -20.53
N LYS A 611 16.54 32.05 -20.30
CA LYS A 611 15.76 32.79 -21.30
C LYS A 611 16.57 33.18 -22.56
N LYS A 612 17.90 33.24 -22.48
CA LYS A 612 18.78 33.77 -23.55
C LYS A 612 19.36 32.69 -24.48
N GLN A 613 19.03 31.40 -24.32
CA GLN A 613 19.59 30.32 -25.14
C GLN A 613 18.71 29.94 -26.36
N PRO A 614 19.29 29.76 -27.57
CA PRO A 614 18.54 29.33 -28.77
C PRO A 614 18.40 27.79 -28.89
N PRO A 615 17.34 27.28 -29.56
CA PRO A 615 17.02 25.84 -29.59
C PRO A 615 17.75 25.03 -30.68
N ALA A 616 18.03 23.75 -30.40
CA ALA A 616 18.64 22.77 -31.32
C ALA A 616 17.60 22.06 -32.24
N PRO A 617 18.01 21.50 -33.40
CA PRO A 617 17.08 21.03 -34.43
C PRO A 617 16.59 19.57 -34.24
N THR A 618 15.33 19.31 -34.61
CA THR A 618 14.64 17.99 -34.52
C THR A 618 14.45 17.37 -35.92
N PRO A 619 14.57 16.04 -36.12
CA PRO A 619 14.36 15.38 -37.42
C PRO A 619 12.87 15.06 -37.70
N THR A 620 12.54 14.96 -38.99
CA THR A 620 11.18 14.82 -39.55
C THR A 620 10.73 13.33 -39.61
N PRO A 621 9.45 12.98 -39.36
CA PRO A 621 8.94 11.61 -39.54
C PRO A 621 8.43 11.36 -40.97
N LEU A 622 8.63 10.13 -41.47
CA LEU A 622 8.12 9.59 -42.74
C LEU A 622 6.80 8.79 -42.53
N PRO A 623 5.99 8.55 -43.60
CA PRO A 623 4.62 7.99 -43.52
C PRO A 623 4.57 6.47 -43.29
N PRO A 624 3.39 5.90 -42.93
CA PRO A 624 3.27 4.51 -42.47
C PRO A 624 3.19 3.51 -43.63
N GLU A 625 3.86 2.36 -43.46
CA GLU A 625 3.73 1.16 -44.29
C GLU A 625 2.96 0.03 -43.54
N PRO A 626 2.40 -0.96 -44.27
CA PRO A 626 1.30 -1.79 -43.78
C PRO A 626 1.70 -2.99 -42.89
N SER A 627 0.66 -3.51 -42.22
CA SER A 627 0.61 -4.57 -41.19
C SER A 627 1.66 -5.69 -41.26
N GLY A 628 2.54 -5.70 -40.25
CA GLY A 628 3.37 -6.85 -39.85
C GLY A 628 2.88 -7.49 -38.54
N PRO A 629 3.53 -8.57 -38.05
CA PRO A 629 3.11 -9.30 -36.86
C PRO A 629 3.07 -8.36 -35.66
N ALA A 630 2.12 -8.59 -34.75
CA ALA A 630 1.80 -7.68 -33.67
C ALA A 630 3.05 -7.37 -32.80
N LYS A 631 3.45 -6.09 -32.77
CA LYS A 631 4.70 -5.60 -32.17
C LYS A 631 4.41 -4.94 -30.82
N VAL A 632 5.30 -5.13 -29.84
CA VAL A 632 5.26 -4.38 -28.58
C VAL A 632 5.49 -2.90 -28.88
N ALA A 633 4.54 -2.05 -28.51
CA ALA A 633 4.65 -0.61 -28.70
C ALA A 633 5.76 -0.01 -27.81
N ARG A 634 6.48 0.99 -28.33
CA ARG A 634 7.49 1.73 -27.54
C ARG A 634 6.81 2.42 -26.37
N PRO A 635 7.24 2.20 -25.11
CA PRO A 635 6.64 2.87 -23.97
C PRO A 635 6.98 4.38 -23.97
N ALA A 636 6.21 5.18 -23.23
CA ALA A 636 6.50 6.59 -23.02
C ALA A 636 7.77 6.73 -22.18
N ILE A 637 8.83 7.30 -22.76
CA ILE A 637 10.14 7.47 -22.13
C ILE A 637 10.53 8.93 -22.16
N GLN A 638 10.91 9.48 -21.00
CA GLN A 638 11.44 10.83 -20.89
C GLN A 638 12.93 10.83 -21.25
N ASP A 639 13.31 11.54 -22.31
CA ASP A 639 14.70 11.62 -22.75
C ASP A 639 15.49 12.66 -21.93
N LEU A 640 16.41 12.17 -21.10
CA LEU A 640 17.32 12.99 -20.29
C LEU A 640 18.76 12.98 -20.85
N THR A 641 19.03 12.34 -21.99
CA THR A 641 20.39 12.13 -22.51
C THR A 641 21.17 13.43 -22.73
N ALA A 642 20.47 14.54 -23.01
CA ALA A 642 21.06 15.87 -23.15
C ALA A 642 21.11 16.67 -21.84
N LYS A 643 20.30 16.31 -20.85
CA LYS A 643 20.10 17.06 -19.60
C LYS A 643 20.98 16.59 -18.44
N LEU A 644 21.32 15.30 -18.41
CA LEU A 644 22.13 14.74 -17.34
C LEU A 644 23.57 15.26 -17.37
N ALA A 645 24.18 15.36 -16.18
CA ALA A 645 25.57 15.76 -16.03
C ALA A 645 26.52 14.90 -16.88
N LYS A 646 27.50 15.56 -17.51
CA LYS A 646 28.55 14.94 -18.32
C LYS A 646 29.92 15.46 -17.92
N HIS A 647 30.93 14.64 -18.08
CA HIS A 647 32.31 15.05 -17.86
C HIS A 647 32.72 16.07 -18.94
N PRO A 648 33.47 17.13 -18.57
CA PRO A 648 33.84 18.18 -19.52
C PRO A 648 34.72 17.70 -20.69
N THR A 649 35.52 16.64 -20.48
CA THR A 649 36.51 16.19 -21.48
C THR A 649 36.40 14.72 -21.88
N LYS A 650 35.60 13.91 -21.18
CA LYS A 650 35.52 12.47 -21.43
C LYS A 650 34.24 12.15 -22.15
N THR A 651 34.31 11.21 -23.09
CA THR A 651 33.17 10.75 -23.87
C THR A 651 33.10 9.23 -23.84
N TYR A 652 31.89 8.70 -23.95
CA TYR A 652 31.70 7.26 -24.10
C TYR A 652 32.13 6.80 -25.49
N LYS A 653 32.70 5.59 -25.55
CA LYS A 653 32.85 4.88 -26.81
C LYS A 653 31.46 4.52 -27.35
N LYS A 654 31.35 4.35 -28.67
CA LYS A 654 30.14 3.85 -29.32
C LYS A 654 30.32 2.41 -29.79
N ARG A 655 29.22 1.67 -29.87
CA ARG A 655 29.10 0.30 -30.41
C ARG A 655 27.97 0.22 -31.44
N LYS A 656 27.91 -0.83 -32.24
CA LYS A 656 26.76 -1.09 -33.12
C LYS A 656 25.64 -1.75 -32.31
N LEU A 657 24.38 -1.55 -32.71
CA LEU A 657 23.24 -2.18 -32.02
C LEU A 657 23.32 -3.72 -32.04
N GLY A 658 23.78 -4.31 -33.15
CA GLY A 658 23.97 -5.76 -33.26
C GLY A 658 25.05 -6.35 -32.35
N ASP A 659 25.90 -5.51 -31.75
CA ASP A 659 26.90 -5.94 -30.76
C ASP A 659 26.26 -6.15 -29.37
N ILE A 660 25.04 -5.65 -29.15
CA ILE A 660 24.31 -5.83 -27.89
C ILE A 660 23.76 -7.25 -27.84
N LYS A 661 24.07 -7.96 -26.76
CA LYS A 661 23.68 -9.34 -26.49
C LYS A 661 22.86 -9.51 -25.23
N ASN A 662 22.86 -8.52 -24.32
CA ASN A 662 22.19 -8.65 -23.02
C ASN A 662 21.54 -7.34 -22.57
N VAL A 663 20.47 -7.47 -21.78
CA VAL A 663 19.92 -6.40 -20.96
C VAL A 663 20.31 -6.69 -19.51
N VAL A 664 21.11 -5.81 -18.91
CA VAL A 664 21.59 -5.95 -17.53
C VAL A 664 20.76 -5.07 -16.61
N ILE A 665 20.08 -5.70 -15.65
CA ILE A 665 19.25 -5.04 -14.65
C ILE A 665 20.10 -4.65 -13.44
N HIS A 666 19.92 -3.40 -13.02
CA HIS A 666 20.56 -2.76 -11.87
C HIS A 666 19.51 -2.23 -10.91
N HIS A 667 19.94 -1.98 -9.68
CA HIS A 667 19.24 -1.10 -8.76
C HIS A 667 20.12 0.10 -8.42
N SER A 668 19.53 1.19 -7.91
CA SER A 668 20.33 2.34 -7.47
C SER A 668 20.99 2.13 -6.10
N ALA A 669 20.50 1.14 -5.32
CA ALA A 669 20.94 0.82 -3.95
C ALA A 669 20.77 2.00 -2.96
N VAL A 670 19.93 2.97 -3.32
CA VAL A 670 19.56 4.16 -2.55
C VAL A 670 18.06 4.37 -2.66
N VAL A 671 17.49 5.25 -1.83
CA VAL A 671 16.06 5.57 -1.88
C VAL A 671 15.64 6.07 -3.28
N PRO A 672 14.43 5.75 -3.76
CA PRO A 672 13.99 6.07 -5.13
C PRO A 672 13.92 7.57 -5.42
N THR A 673 13.81 8.42 -4.38
CA THR A 673 13.85 9.89 -4.49
C THR A 673 15.20 10.42 -4.98
N VAL A 674 16.27 9.61 -4.95
CA VAL A 674 17.55 9.91 -5.61
C VAL A 674 17.40 9.61 -7.10
N GLY A 675 16.91 10.61 -7.84
CA GLY A 675 16.63 10.49 -9.27
C GLY A 675 17.86 10.46 -10.20
N PRO A 676 17.62 10.31 -11.52
CA PRO A 676 18.67 10.14 -12.54
C PRO A 676 19.75 11.23 -12.55
N ASP A 677 19.39 12.48 -12.24
CA ASP A 677 20.33 13.61 -12.19
C ASP A 677 21.39 13.46 -11.10
N ALA A 678 20.97 13.16 -9.86
CA ALA A 678 21.87 12.98 -8.73
C ALA A 678 22.84 11.81 -8.97
N ILE A 679 22.32 10.71 -9.54
CA ILE A 679 23.11 9.53 -9.92
C ILE A 679 24.12 9.89 -11.03
N ALA A 680 23.72 10.64 -12.06
CA ALA A 680 24.62 11.09 -13.11
C ALA A 680 25.72 12.02 -12.58
N ARG A 681 25.37 12.97 -11.70
CA ARG A 681 26.34 13.85 -11.04
C ARG A 681 27.34 13.07 -10.19
N TYR A 682 26.89 12.05 -9.45
CA TYR A 682 27.79 11.18 -8.69
C TYR A 682 28.78 10.44 -9.61
N HIS A 683 28.30 9.85 -10.71
CA HIS A 683 29.16 9.18 -11.69
C HIS A 683 30.22 10.12 -12.29
N VAL A 684 29.83 11.36 -12.63
CA VAL A 684 30.77 12.34 -13.20
C VAL A 684 31.75 12.86 -12.15
N THR A 685 31.26 13.30 -10.98
CA THR A 685 32.07 14.05 -10.01
C THR A 685 32.84 13.19 -9.02
N LYS A 686 32.35 11.99 -8.70
CA LYS A 686 32.99 11.08 -7.74
C LYS A 686 33.65 9.89 -8.42
N GLN A 687 33.07 9.37 -9.50
CA GLN A 687 33.66 8.24 -10.24
C GLN A 687 34.46 8.66 -11.48
N ASP A 688 34.43 9.95 -11.83
CA ASP A 688 35.20 10.50 -12.95
C ASP A 688 34.83 9.85 -14.31
N TRP A 689 33.53 9.56 -14.48
CA TRP A 689 32.96 8.95 -15.68
C TRP A 689 32.45 9.98 -16.70
N PRO A 690 32.38 9.64 -18.01
CA PRO A 690 31.84 10.53 -19.03
C PRO A 690 30.40 11.04 -18.79
N GLY A 691 29.56 10.31 -18.04
CA GLY A 691 28.18 10.66 -17.75
C GLY A 691 27.49 9.62 -16.87
N ALA A 692 26.17 9.48 -16.97
CA ALA A 692 25.42 8.43 -16.28
C ALA A 692 25.88 7.03 -16.72
N GLY A 693 26.03 6.11 -15.76
CA GLY A 693 26.44 4.72 -16.04
C GLY A 693 25.40 3.88 -16.79
N TYR A 694 24.12 4.22 -16.67
CA TYR A 694 22.99 3.43 -17.19
C TYR A 694 22.39 4.01 -18.48
N HIS A 695 21.69 3.19 -19.25
CA HIS A 695 20.98 3.62 -20.45
C HIS A 695 19.57 4.10 -20.10
N PHE A 696 18.90 3.42 -19.18
CA PHE A 696 17.56 3.76 -18.73
C PHE A 696 17.45 3.70 -17.20
N PHE A 697 16.50 4.48 -16.67
CA PHE A 697 16.05 4.40 -15.29
C PHE A 697 14.55 4.12 -15.24
N VAL A 698 14.13 3.38 -14.21
CA VAL A 698 12.73 3.09 -13.91
C VAL A 698 12.44 3.65 -12.52
N ALA A 699 11.58 4.67 -12.41
CA ALA A 699 11.16 5.23 -11.13
C ALA A 699 10.10 4.35 -10.43
N ASP A 700 9.93 4.54 -9.13
CA ASP A 700 8.99 3.81 -8.28
C ASP A 700 7.52 4.02 -8.67
N ASP A 701 7.19 5.20 -9.20
CA ASP A 701 5.89 5.52 -9.81
C ASP A 701 5.68 4.94 -11.22
N GLY A 702 6.70 4.30 -11.80
CA GLY A 702 6.66 3.71 -13.14
C GLY A 702 7.10 4.64 -14.27
N ILE A 703 7.57 5.86 -14.00
CA ILE A 703 8.13 6.73 -15.04
C ILE A 703 9.46 6.17 -15.57
N LEU A 704 9.59 6.13 -16.90
CA LEU A 704 10.80 5.69 -17.59
C LEU A 704 11.64 6.87 -18.05
N TYR A 705 12.94 6.85 -17.74
CA TYR A 705 13.90 7.87 -18.19
C TYR A 705 14.99 7.25 -19.06
N GLN A 706 15.32 7.90 -20.17
CA GLN A 706 16.48 7.55 -20.97
C GLN A 706 17.66 8.44 -20.62
N ALA A 707 18.78 7.83 -20.25
CA ALA A 707 19.99 8.50 -19.80
C ALA A 707 21.14 8.43 -20.81
N ASN A 708 21.18 7.39 -21.64
CA ASN A 708 22.11 7.27 -22.78
C ASN A 708 21.41 6.64 -24.00
N THR A 709 22.01 6.77 -25.18
CA THR A 709 21.55 6.06 -26.39
C THR A 709 22.02 4.61 -26.37
N LEU A 710 21.34 3.71 -27.09
CA LEU A 710 21.68 2.28 -27.11
C LEU A 710 23.08 1.99 -27.69
N GLU A 711 23.60 2.86 -28.55
CA GLU A 711 24.96 2.76 -29.12
C GLU A 711 26.04 3.19 -28.12
N THR A 712 25.65 3.78 -26.98
CA THR A 712 26.61 4.26 -25.98
C THR A 712 27.15 3.09 -25.18
N ASN A 713 28.47 2.93 -25.14
CA ASN A 713 29.13 1.97 -24.27
C ASN A 713 29.28 2.57 -22.86
N SER A 714 28.18 2.59 -22.09
CA SER A 714 28.11 3.21 -20.76
C SER A 714 28.69 2.30 -19.67
N TYR A 715 29.15 2.87 -18.55
CA TYR A 715 30.01 2.17 -17.59
C TYR A 715 29.23 1.45 -16.45
N HIS A 716 28.24 0.61 -16.78
CA HIS A 716 27.39 -0.01 -15.74
C HIS A 716 27.83 -1.38 -15.23
N ALA A 717 28.55 -2.18 -16.01
CA ALA A 717 28.81 -3.60 -15.77
C ALA A 717 30.21 -4.05 -16.25
N VAL A 718 31.21 -3.18 -16.18
CA VAL A 718 32.64 -3.48 -16.45
C VAL A 718 32.85 -4.22 -17.78
N GLN A 719 33.20 -5.52 -17.77
CA GLN A 719 33.43 -6.31 -18.98
C GLN A 719 32.20 -6.47 -19.87
N ALA A 720 30.99 -6.35 -19.32
CA ALA A 720 29.75 -6.48 -20.08
C ALA A 720 29.32 -5.18 -20.78
N ASN A 721 29.97 -4.04 -20.50
CA ASN A 721 29.60 -2.75 -21.09
C ASN A 721 29.56 -2.75 -22.63
N PRO A 722 30.51 -3.36 -23.37
CA PRO A 722 30.49 -3.33 -24.83
C PRO A 722 29.33 -4.11 -25.46
N THR A 723 28.70 -5.04 -24.73
CA THR A 723 27.70 -5.96 -25.26
C THR A 723 26.36 -5.90 -24.53
N SER A 724 26.12 -4.89 -23.68
CA SER A 724 24.87 -4.83 -22.91
C SER A 724 24.28 -3.44 -22.73
N VAL A 725 22.96 -3.43 -22.49
CA VAL A 725 22.16 -2.27 -22.12
C VAL A 725 21.86 -2.33 -20.63
N GLY A 726 22.30 -1.33 -19.87
CA GLY A 726 22.04 -1.20 -18.44
C GLY A 726 20.73 -0.47 -18.13
N ILE A 727 19.84 -1.10 -17.38
CA ILE A 727 18.59 -0.50 -16.88
C ILE A 727 18.65 -0.47 -15.36
N CYS A 728 18.50 0.71 -14.76
CA CYS A 728 18.55 0.90 -13.31
C CYS A 728 17.14 1.15 -12.74
N PHE A 729 16.67 0.23 -11.90
CA PHE A 729 15.47 0.45 -11.10
C PHE A 729 15.83 1.31 -9.90
N LEU A 730 15.20 2.48 -9.76
CA LEU A 730 15.45 3.39 -8.65
C LEU A 730 14.90 2.77 -7.35
N GLY A 731 15.78 2.55 -6.38
CA GLY A 731 15.47 1.87 -5.13
C GLY A 731 16.59 0.93 -4.66
N SER A 732 16.42 0.41 -3.45
CA SER A 732 17.26 -0.65 -2.89
C SER A 732 16.45 -1.93 -2.74
N PHE A 733 16.81 -2.95 -3.52
CA PHE A 733 16.13 -4.26 -3.55
C PHE A 733 16.93 -5.35 -2.85
N MET A 734 17.67 -4.96 -1.80
CA MET A 734 18.37 -5.91 -0.93
C MET A 734 17.39 -6.74 -0.11
N GLU A 735 16.32 -6.12 0.37
CA GLU A 735 15.34 -6.73 1.29
C GLU A 735 13.92 -6.80 0.72
N ALA A 736 13.60 -5.97 -0.27
CA ALA A 736 12.28 -5.93 -0.93
C ALA A 736 12.41 -6.02 -2.45
N VAL A 737 11.32 -6.35 -3.14
CA VAL A 737 11.22 -6.30 -4.61
C VAL A 737 10.74 -4.91 -5.09
N PRO A 738 10.92 -4.56 -6.38
CA PRO A 738 10.36 -3.31 -6.89
C PRO A 738 8.82 -3.30 -6.83
N PRO A 739 8.16 -2.14 -6.58
CA PRO A 739 6.70 -2.04 -6.60
C PRO A 739 6.08 -2.49 -7.94
N ALA A 740 4.82 -2.91 -7.92
CA ALA A 740 4.14 -3.46 -9.10
C ALA A 740 4.12 -2.49 -10.31
N THR A 741 3.92 -1.19 -10.06
CA THR A 741 3.99 -0.12 -11.08
C THR A 741 5.36 -0.05 -11.73
N GLN A 742 6.42 -0.07 -10.92
CA GLN A 742 7.81 -0.05 -11.35
C GLN A 742 8.19 -1.35 -12.10
N LEU A 743 7.78 -2.53 -11.61
CA LEU A 743 7.98 -3.81 -12.30
C LEU A 743 7.29 -3.83 -13.65
N ARG A 744 6.03 -3.36 -13.73
CA ARG A 744 5.26 -3.35 -14.96
C ARG A 744 5.84 -2.41 -16.01
N ALA A 745 6.21 -1.18 -15.61
CA ALA A 745 6.84 -0.22 -16.50
C ALA A 745 8.21 -0.72 -17.01
N GLY A 746 9.02 -1.29 -16.10
CA GLY A 746 10.29 -1.91 -16.45
C GLY A 746 10.13 -3.10 -17.39
N ALA A 747 9.12 -3.94 -17.18
CA ALA A 747 8.80 -5.07 -18.06
C ALA A 747 8.39 -4.61 -19.47
N HIS A 748 7.59 -3.55 -19.58
CA HIS A 748 7.22 -2.99 -20.88
C HIS A 748 8.45 -2.42 -21.62
N LEU A 749 9.33 -1.71 -20.92
CA LEU A 749 10.60 -1.25 -21.48
C LEU A 749 11.46 -2.41 -21.97
N VAL A 750 11.63 -3.45 -21.15
CA VAL A 750 12.46 -4.61 -21.52
C VAL A 750 11.83 -5.38 -22.68
N ALA A 751 10.51 -5.62 -22.67
CA ALA A 751 9.81 -6.30 -23.77
C ALA A 751 10.00 -5.59 -25.12
N TRP A 752 9.90 -4.26 -25.13
CA TRP A 752 10.19 -3.45 -26.31
C TRP A 752 11.67 -3.56 -26.73
N LEU A 753 12.62 -3.45 -25.79
CA LEU A 753 14.05 -3.57 -26.10
C LEU A 753 14.44 -4.95 -26.64
N LEU A 754 13.85 -6.03 -26.12
CA LEU A 754 14.09 -7.39 -26.62
C LEU A 754 13.69 -7.52 -28.10
N GLN A 755 12.57 -6.89 -28.49
CA GLN A 755 12.14 -6.82 -29.88
C GLN A 755 13.11 -5.99 -30.74
N GLU A 756 13.46 -4.78 -30.30
CA GLU A 756 14.32 -3.87 -31.07
C GLU A 756 15.75 -4.39 -31.26
N LEU A 757 16.24 -5.16 -30.29
CA LEU A 757 17.60 -5.70 -30.27
C LEU A 757 17.68 -7.17 -30.74
N ASN A 758 16.54 -7.79 -31.06
CA ASN A 758 16.42 -9.20 -31.42
C ASN A 758 17.06 -10.13 -30.37
N LEU A 759 16.66 -9.93 -29.10
CA LEU A 759 17.13 -10.67 -27.93
C LEU A 759 16.00 -11.54 -27.35
N GLY A 760 16.38 -12.65 -26.70
CA GLY A 760 15.48 -13.53 -25.98
C GLY A 760 15.26 -13.13 -24.52
N ILE A 761 14.25 -13.71 -23.88
CA ILE A 761 13.97 -13.49 -22.45
C ILE A 761 15.13 -13.91 -21.55
N ASP A 762 15.94 -14.88 -22.01
CA ASP A 762 17.12 -15.37 -21.28
C ASP A 762 18.30 -14.39 -21.29
N ASP A 763 18.30 -13.44 -22.22
CA ASP A 763 19.31 -12.38 -22.32
C ASP A 763 19.11 -11.26 -21.30
N VAL A 764 18.01 -11.32 -20.53
CA VAL A 764 17.72 -10.45 -19.37
C VAL A 764 18.37 -11.04 -18.12
N ILE A 765 19.42 -10.36 -17.64
CA ILE A 765 20.28 -10.79 -16.54
C ILE A 765 20.51 -9.64 -15.55
N GLY A 766 20.87 -9.94 -14.32
CA GLY A 766 21.21 -8.93 -13.31
C GLY A 766 22.69 -8.62 -13.29
N HIS A 767 23.07 -7.46 -12.74
CA HIS A 767 24.47 -7.07 -12.60
C HIS A 767 25.32 -8.14 -11.89
N LYS A 768 24.79 -8.79 -10.84
CA LYS A 768 25.49 -9.87 -10.10
C LYS A 768 25.78 -11.12 -10.92
N GLU A 769 25.14 -11.28 -12.06
CA GLU A 769 25.36 -12.40 -12.99
C GLU A 769 26.50 -12.13 -13.98
N VAL A 770 26.95 -10.88 -14.09
CA VAL A 770 28.06 -10.47 -14.97
C VAL A 770 29.27 -9.94 -14.22
N VAL A 771 29.08 -9.42 -13.00
CA VAL A 771 30.11 -8.89 -12.11
C VAL A 771 29.84 -9.41 -10.69
N ALA A 772 30.88 -9.67 -9.89
CA ALA A 772 30.71 -10.03 -8.49
C ALA A 772 30.22 -8.80 -7.68
N THR A 773 28.90 -8.68 -7.50
CA THR A 773 28.24 -7.59 -6.78
C THR A 773 26.94 -8.06 -6.13
N ALA A 774 26.41 -7.29 -5.19
CA ALA A 774 25.07 -7.52 -4.63
C ALA A 774 23.94 -7.04 -5.57
N CYS A 775 24.23 -6.11 -6.48
CA CYS A 775 23.28 -5.53 -7.44
C CYS A 775 22.71 -6.58 -8.41
N PRO A 776 21.41 -6.62 -8.73
CA PRO A 776 20.41 -5.60 -8.43
C PRO A 776 19.63 -5.89 -7.14
N GLY A 777 20.27 -6.53 -6.17
CA GLY A 777 19.69 -6.87 -4.87
C GLY A 777 19.90 -8.34 -4.50
N GLU A 778 19.80 -8.66 -3.21
CA GLU A 778 19.76 -10.06 -2.75
C GLU A 778 18.48 -10.77 -3.21
N GLN A 779 17.38 -10.02 -3.36
CA GLN A 779 16.10 -10.54 -3.85
C GLN A 779 16.12 -10.97 -5.34
N TRP A 780 17.20 -10.71 -6.10
CA TRP A 780 17.25 -10.95 -7.56
C TRP A 780 17.19 -12.43 -7.94
N LEU A 781 18.04 -13.26 -7.34
CA LEU A 781 18.13 -14.71 -7.56
C LEU A 781 17.70 -15.54 -6.34
N LYS A 782 17.54 -14.89 -5.19
CA LYS A 782 17.23 -15.51 -3.89
C LYS A 782 16.08 -14.73 -3.26
N GLY A 783 15.48 -15.25 -2.19
CA GLY A 783 14.32 -14.60 -1.56
C GLY A 783 13.11 -14.59 -2.49
N GLU A 784 12.56 -13.42 -2.78
CA GLU A 784 11.39 -13.19 -3.63
C GLU A 784 11.66 -13.39 -5.14
N VAL A 785 12.92 -13.60 -5.55
CA VAL A 785 13.33 -13.92 -6.93
C VAL A 785 12.72 -12.97 -7.97
N TRP A 786 12.93 -11.66 -7.81
CA TRP A 786 12.27 -10.68 -8.69
C TRP A 786 12.75 -10.72 -10.15
N LYS A 787 13.85 -11.44 -10.46
CA LYS A 787 14.18 -11.83 -11.85
C LYS A 787 13.04 -12.61 -12.49
N GLY A 788 12.43 -13.54 -11.75
CA GLY A 788 11.28 -14.32 -12.19
C GLY A 788 10.05 -13.46 -12.41
N MET A 789 9.75 -12.57 -11.46
CA MET A 789 8.64 -11.62 -11.55
C MET A 789 8.76 -10.70 -12.78
N LEU A 790 9.96 -10.13 -13.00
CA LEU A 790 10.21 -9.28 -14.16
C LEU A 790 10.05 -10.06 -15.48
N ARG A 791 10.58 -11.29 -15.56
CA ARG A 791 10.41 -12.15 -16.75
C ARG A 791 8.95 -12.49 -17.02
N GLN A 792 8.17 -12.78 -15.98
CA GLN A 792 6.74 -13.04 -16.09
C GLN A 792 5.98 -11.83 -16.64
N GLU A 793 6.24 -10.64 -16.13
CA GLU A 793 5.62 -9.41 -16.63
C GLU A 793 6.05 -9.09 -18.07
N ILE A 794 7.30 -9.36 -18.46
CA ILE A 794 7.76 -9.21 -19.85
C ILE A 794 6.97 -10.14 -20.78
N SER A 795 6.80 -11.41 -20.40
CA SER A 795 5.98 -12.36 -21.17
C SER A 795 4.53 -11.89 -21.27
N ARG A 796 3.95 -11.35 -20.19
CA ARG A 796 2.59 -10.80 -20.22
C ARG A 796 2.45 -9.64 -21.20
N VAL A 797 3.40 -8.69 -21.20
CA VAL A 797 3.40 -7.58 -22.18
C VAL A 797 3.51 -8.11 -23.62
N GLN A 798 4.32 -9.14 -23.84
CA GLN A 798 4.49 -9.74 -25.17
C GLN A 798 3.24 -10.51 -25.63
N GLU A 799 2.51 -11.15 -24.71
CA GLU A 799 1.24 -11.84 -24.98
C GLU A 799 0.11 -10.85 -25.28
N GLU A 800 -0.04 -9.82 -24.44
CA GLU A 800 -0.99 -8.72 -24.67
C GLU A 800 -0.76 -8.04 -26.02
N ALA A 801 0.49 -7.93 -26.46
CA ALA A 801 0.83 -7.40 -27.78
C ALA A 801 0.49 -8.37 -28.93
N ARG A 802 0.30 -9.68 -28.69
CA ARG A 802 0.01 -10.71 -29.70
C ARG A 802 -1.47 -10.97 -29.92
N GLU A 803 -2.32 -10.65 -28.96
CA GLU A 803 -3.76 -10.85 -29.11
C GLU A 803 -4.37 -9.75 -30.00
N PRO A 804 -5.13 -10.10 -31.06
CA PRO A 804 -5.97 -9.14 -31.75
C PRO A 804 -7.07 -8.71 -30.77
N GLY A 805 -6.91 -7.54 -30.17
CA GLY A 805 -7.87 -6.99 -29.21
C GLY A 805 -9.28 -6.90 -29.81
N PRO A 806 -10.34 -6.97 -28.97
CA PRO A 806 -11.72 -6.86 -29.43
C PRO A 806 -11.94 -5.56 -30.21
N VAL A 807 -12.63 -5.67 -31.36
CA VAL A 807 -12.98 -4.52 -32.20
C VAL A 807 -13.97 -3.64 -31.44
N VAL A 808 -13.47 -2.57 -30.83
CA VAL A 808 -14.28 -1.47 -30.29
C VAL A 808 -14.66 -0.56 -31.48
N PRO A 809 -15.95 -0.26 -31.72
CA PRO A 809 -16.36 0.65 -32.77
C PRO A 809 -15.70 2.03 -32.60
N PRO A 810 -15.35 2.74 -33.69
CA PRO A 810 -14.83 4.09 -33.61
C PRO A 810 -15.81 5.00 -32.86
N GLY A 811 -15.45 5.43 -31.66
CA GLY A 811 -16.23 6.36 -30.83
C GLY A 811 -16.86 5.76 -29.57
N ALA A 812 -16.82 4.45 -29.34
CA ALA A 812 -17.28 3.88 -28.07
C ALA A 812 -16.20 4.04 -26.99
N LYS A 813 -16.56 4.73 -25.90
CA LYS A 813 -15.68 4.92 -24.72
C LYS A 813 -15.54 3.58 -23.98
N PRO A 814 -14.33 3.15 -23.61
CA PRO A 814 -14.09 1.83 -23.01
C PRO A 814 -14.66 1.67 -21.59
N ILE A 815 -14.97 2.79 -20.91
CA ILE A 815 -15.62 2.78 -19.61
C ILE A 815 -17.06 3.27 -19.79
N TYR A 816 -18.05 2.55 -19.24
CA TYR A 816 -19.44 2.96 -19.39
C TYR A 816 -19.80 4.13 -18.45
N HIS A 817 -19.46 4.02 -17.16
CA HIS A 817 -19.80 5.01 -16.14
C HIS A 817 -18.66 5.12 -15.12
N TYR A 818 -18.15 6.34 -14.91
CA TYR A 818 -17.07 6.64 -13.97
C TYR A 818 -17.51 7.64 -12.89
N LEU A 819 -17.21 7.35 -11.64
CA LEU A 819 -17.42 8.22 -10.49
C LEU A 819 -16.11 8.91 -10.14
N LEU A 820 -16.06 10.22 -10.37
CA LEU A 820 -14.85 11.03 -10.17
C LEU A 820 -14.89 11.74 -8.83
N PHE A 821 -13.90 11.43 -7.99
CA PHE A 821 -13.66 12.02 -6.69
C PHE A 821 -12.43 12.94 -6.71
N TRP A 822 -12.32 13.84 -5.73
CA TRP A 822 -11.18 14.74 -5.60
C TRP A 822 -10.04 14.14 -4.76
N SER A 823 -8.80 14.53 -5.06
CA SER A 823 -7.63 14.29 -4.21
C SER A 823 -6.63 15.44 -4.33
N THR A 824 -5.96 15.79 -3.24
CA THR A 824 -4.90 16.81 -3.15
C THR A 824 -3.74 16.28 -2.29
N ASP A 825 -2.61 17.00 -2.24
CA ASP A 825 -1.42 16.54 -1.53
C ASP A 825 -1.69 16.32 -0.03
N GLY A 826 -1.85 15.05 0.35
CA GLY A 826 -2.09 14.61 1.72
C GLY A 826 -3.56 14.48 2.15
N ALA A 827 -4.53 14.76 1.26
CA ALA A 827 -5.96 14.61 1.57
C ALA A 827 -6.76 14.14 0.34
N TRP A 828 -7.89 13.47 0.57
CA TRP A 828 -8.75 12.99 -0.50
C TRP A 828 -10.21 13.03 -0.07
N ALA A 829 -11.10 12.83 -1.03
CA ALA A 829 -12.55 12.86 -0.87
C ALA A 829 -13.11 11.72 0.00
N GLU A 830 -12.57 11.50 1.20
CA GLU A 830 -12.90 10.36 2.07
C GLU A 830 -14.38 10.32 2.45
N GLN A 831 -14.95 11.48 2.78
CA GLN A 831 -16.37 11.59 3.16
C GLN A 831 -17.30 11.53 1.95
N ASP A 832 -16.94 12.12 0.82
CA ASP A 832 -17.69 12.03 -0.44
C ASP A 832 -17.68 10.59 -0.98
N TRP A 833 -16.55 9.88 -0.85
CA TRP A 833 -16.42 8.47 -1.16
C TRP A 833 -17.31 7.60 -0.28
N ALA A 834 -17.27 7.83 1.04
CA ALA A 834 -18.14 7.15 1.98
C ALA A 834 -19.63 7.41 1.68
N SER A 835 -19.98 8.65 1.31
CA SER A 835 -21.32 9.07 0.93
C SER A 835 -21.83 8.43 -0.37
N ALA A 836 -20.92 8.05 -1.28
CA ALA A 836 -21.26 7.44 -2.56
C ALA A 836 -21.38 5.91 -2.53
N LEU A 837 -21.07 5.26 -1.40
CA LEU A 837 -20.99 3.79 -1.32
C LEU A 837 -22.29 3.07 -1.75
N ASN A 838 -23.46 3.60 -1.38
CA ASN A 838 -24.75 3.00 -1.77
C ASN A 838 -25.02 3.15 -3.28
N TYR A 839 -24.75 4.33 -3.83
CA TYR A 839 -24.84 4.60 -5.26
C TYR A 839 -23.87 3.73 -6.08
N ILE A 840 -22.61 3.59 -5.63
CA ILE A 840 -21.61 2.69 -6.21
C ILE A 840 -22.10 1.23 -6.14
N GLY A 841 -22.63 0.80 -4.99
CA GLY A 841 -23.16 -0.54 -4.80
C GLY A 841 -24.33 -0.87 -5.72
N ARG A 842 -25.23 0.10 -5.95
CA ARG A 842 -26.42 -0.04 -6.81
C ARG A 842 -26.07 -0.11 -8.28
N PHE A 843 -25.20 0.77 -8.75
CA PHE A 843 -24.97 1.02 -10.17
C PHE A 843 -23.63 0.47 -10.70
N ARG A 844 -22.68 0.14 -9.81
CA ARG A 844 -21.34 -0.39 -10.13
C ARG A 844 -20.56 0.41 -11.18
N PRO A 845 -20.43 1.74 -11.04
CA PRO A 845 -19.53 2.54 -11.87
C PRO A 845 -18.06 2.18 -11.57
N ALA A 846 -17.16 2.42 -12.53
CA ALA A 846 -15.75 2.59 -12.20
C ALA A 846 -15.62 3.82 -11.28
N ALA A 847 -14.74 3.83 -10.29
CA ALA A 847 -14.65 4.92 -9.33
C ALA A 847 -13.18 5.22 -9.01
N GLY A 848 -12.82 6.50 -8.94
CA GLY A 848 -11.45 6.90 -8.63
C GLY A 848 -11.22 8.40 -8.74
N PHE A 849 -9.95 8.79 -8.71
CA PHE A 849 -9.52 10.19 -8.54
C PHE A 849 -8.94 10.81 -9.82
N SER A 850 -8.70 9.98 -10.84
CA SER A 850 -8.09 10.40 -12.10
C SER A 850 -9.13 10.96 -13.07
N ALA A 851 -9.03 12.26 -13.36
CA ALA A 851 -9.79 12.87 -14.44
C ALA A 851 -9.42 12.26 -15.81
N ASN A 852 -8.15 11.87 -15.99
CA ASN A 852 -7.70 11.18 -17.20
C ASN A 852 -8.45 9.86 -17.40
N ASP A 853 -8.59 9.06 -16.35
CA ASP A 853 -9.31 7.78 -16.43
C ASP A 853 -10.81 8.02 -16.67
N ALA A 854 -11.38 9.04 -16.01
CA ALA A 854 -12.75 9.47 -16.24
C ALA A 854 -13.02 9.92 -17.69
N SER A 855 -12.03 10.47 -18.38
CA SER A 855 -12.16 10.91 -19.79
C SER A 855 -12.34 9.75 -20.78
N HIS A 856 -12.00 8.54 -20.36
CA HIS A 856 -12.23 7.31 -21.11
C HIS A 856 -13.63 6.73 -20.83
N ALA A 857 -14.48 7.42 -20.06
CA ALA A 857 -15.83 6.99 -19.77
C ALA A 857 -16.91 7.64 -20.66
N GLU A 858 -17.98 6.92 -20.96
CA GLU A 858 -19.14 7.45 -21.65
C GLU A 858 -19.93 8.40 -20.74
N TYR A 859 -20.15 8.00 -19.49
CA TYR A 859 -20.80 8.79 -18.46
C TYR A 859 -19.84 9.08 -17.30
N VAL A 860 -19.83 10.32 -16.80
CA VAL A 860 -19.05 10.68 -15.60
C VAL A 860 -19.94 11.36 -14.58
N THR A 861 -20.00 10.84 -13.36
CA THR A 861 -20.64 11.52 -12.23
C THR A 861 -19.56 12.03 -11.30
N ILE A 862 -19.44 13.34 -11.17
CA ILE A 862 -18.52 13.98 -10.24
C ILE A 862 -19.20 14.05 -8.87
N VAL A 863 -18.54 13.56 -7.83
CA VAL A 863 -19.03 13.60 -6.46
C VAL A 863 -18.28 14.67 -5.67
N GLY A 864 -19.03 15.59 -5.09
CA GLY A 864 -18.49 16.69 -4.29
C GLY A 864 -18.40 18.03 -5.03
N GLY A 865 -18.18 19.08 -4.25
CA GLY A 865 -18.20 20.47 -4.70
C GLY A 865 -17.06 20.86 -5.67
N PRO A 866 -17.15 22.06 -6.28
CA PRO A 866 -16.15 22.55 -7.23
C PRO A 866 -14.78 22.85 -6.61
N LEU A 867 -14.69 22.88 -5.26
CA LEU A 867 -13.42 22.99 -4.53
C LEU A 867 -12.60 21.69 -4.60
N GLY A 868 -13.27 20.54 -4.78
CA GLY A 868 -12.62 19.25 -4.95
C GLY A 868 -12.29 18.96 -6.42
N VAL A 869 -13.32 18.79 -7.25
CA VAL A 869 -13.17 18.62 -8.70
C VAL A 869 -13.66 19.89 -9.38
N SER A 870 -12.75 20.65 -9.98
CA SER A 870 -13.06 21.98 -10.52
C SER A 870 -14.08 21.94 -11.65
N ARG A 871 -14.78 23.07 -11.89
CA ARG A 871 -15.69 23.21 -13.04
C ARG A 871 -14.96 23.06 -14.38
N GLN A 872 -13.66 23.34 -14.42
CA GLN A 872 -12.85 23.16 -15.63
C GLN A 872 -12.59 21.69 -15.94
N VAL A 873 -12.39 20.83 -14.93
CA VAL A 873 -12.32 19.37 -15.14
C VAL A 873 -13.66 18.85 -15.65
N GLU A 874 -14.78 19.35 -15.11
CA GLU A 874 -16.12 19.00 -15.59
C GLU A 874 -16.35 19.40 -17.06
N GLU A 875 -15.99 20.63 -17.43
CA GLU A 875 -16.07 21.12 -18.82
C GLU A 875 -15.15 20.35 -19.77
N TRP A 876 -13.93 20.01 -19.32
CA TRP A 876 -12.97 19.22 -20.08
C TRP A 876 -13.48 17.79 -20.34
N LEU A 877 -14.06 17.13 -19.34
CA LEU A 877 -14.68 15.81 -19.51
C LEU A 877 -15.83 15.86 -20.55
N ARG A 878 -16.66 16.91 -20.52
CA ARG A 878 -17.70 17.11 -21.55
C ARG A 878 -17.09 17.30 -22.94
N ALA A 879 -16.02 18.09 -23.06
CA ALA A 879 -15.30 18.30 -24.31
C ALA A 879 -14.59 17.03 -24.82
N ALA A 880 -14.17 16.14 -23.92
CA ALA A 880 -13.64 14.81 -24.23
C ALA A 880 -14.73 13.83 -24.71
N GLY A 881 -15.99 14.25 -24.78
CA GLY A 881 -17.12 13.44 -25.25
C GLY A 881 -17.84 12.67 -24.15
N CYS A 882 -17.55 12.92 -22.87
CA CYS A 882 -18.26 12.31 -21.75
C CYS A 882 -19.59 13.01 -21.49
N LYS A 883 -20.63 12.24 -21.13
CA LYS A 883 -21.89 12.75 -20.58
C LYS A 883 -21.69 12.94 -19.07
N VAL A 884 -21.41 14.18 -18.67
CA VAL A 884 -21.04 14.49 -17.28
C VAL A 884 -22.23 14.99 -16.47
N GLU A 885 -22.32 14.61 -15.20
CA GLU A 885 -23.16 15.27 -14.19
C GLU A 885 -22.40 15.42 -12.88
N ARG A 886 -22.83 16.36 -12.03
CA ARG A 886 -22.23 16.58 -10.72
C ARG A 886 -23.29 16.45 -9.64
N ILE A 887 -22.95 15.71 -8.59
CA ILE A 887 -23.73 15.62 -7.37
C ILE A 887 -22.92 16.27 -6.26
N ALA A 888 -23.36 17.47 -5.87
CA ALA A 888 -22.71 18.29 -4.86
C ALA A 888 -23.79 18.92 -3.98
N GLY A 889 -24.04 18.28 -2.84
CA GLY A 889 -24.88 18.83 -1.79
C GLY A 889 -24.26 20.08 -1.18
N LYS A 890 -25.09 20.85 -0.46
CA LYS A 890 -24.64 22.00 0.36
C LYS A 890 -23.67 21.60 1.47
N ASP A 891 -23.76 20.35 1.90
CA ASP A 891 -22.94 19.66 2.88
C ASP A 891 -22.84 18.17 2.48
N GLU A 892 -21.94 17.43 3.12
CA GLU A 892 -21.70 16.01 2.84
C GLU A 892 -22.96 15.16 3.03
N ALA A 893 -23.77 15.47 4.05
CA ALA A 893 -25.02 14.76 4.32
C ALA A 893 -26.05 14.95 3.20
N GLU A 894 -26.08 16.12 2.56
CA GLU A 894 -26.91 16.38 1.39
C GLU A 894 -26.38 15.68 0.13
N THR A 895 -25.06 15.64 -0.08
CA THR A 895 -24.45 14.87 -1.18
C THR A 895 -24.82 13.39 -1.05
N GLN A 896 -24.74 12.84 0.16
CA GLN A 896 -25.15 11.48 0.48
C GLN A 896 -26.64 11.26 0.19
N ARG A 897 -27.53 12.13 0.68
CA ARG A 897 -28.97 12.03 0.42
C ARG A 897 -29.31 12.01 -1.08
N GLN A 898 -28.65 12.85 -1.88
CA GLN A 898 -28.88 12.91 -3.34
C GLN A 898 -28.43 11.63 -4.04
N LEU A 899 -27.28 11.07 -3.64
CA LEU A 899 -26.77 9.79 -4.16
C LEU A 899 -27.65 8.61 -3.74
N ASP A 900 -28.12 8.60 -2.50
CA ASP A 900 -29.04 7.59 -1.96
C ASP A 900 -30.40 7.63 -2.65
N GLU A 901 -30.97 8.82 -2.86
CA GLU A 901 -32.25 8.97 -3.54
C GLU A 901 -32.21 8.47 -4.99
N LEU A 902 -31.08 8.68 -5.70
CA LEU A 902 -30.85 8.09 -7.02
C LEU A 902 -30.78 6.56 -6.96
N ALA A 903 -30.04 6.03 -5.98
CA ALA A 903 -29.89 4.59 -5.77
C ALA A 903 -31.22 3.89 -5.45
N GLU A 904 -32.03 4.48 -4.55
CA GLU A 904 -33.34 4.00 -4.13
C GLU A 904 -34.35 4.01 -5.27
N LYS A 905 -34.40 5.10 -6.05
CA LYS A 905 -35.28 5.20 -7.22
C LYS A 905 -34.80 4.35 -8.40
N GLY A 906 -33.63 3.72 -8.30
CA GLY A 906 -33.00 2.96 -9.38
C GLY A 906 -32.63 3.82 -10.58
N LYS A 907 -32.51 5.14 -10.41
CA LYS A 907 -32.17 6.09 -11.46
C LYS A 907 -30.68 6.35 -11.43
N ARG A 908 -29.92 5.87 -12.42
CA ARG A 908 -28.45 5.99 -12.44
C ARG A 908 -28.03 7.45 -12.50
N PHE A 909 -28.68 8.27 -13.32
CA PHE A 909 -28.28 9.67 -13.51
C PHE A 909 -29.36 10.65 -13.04
N GLN A 910 -28.94 11.77 -12.45
CA GLN A 910 -29.87 12.81 -12.01
C GLN A 910 -30.56 13.48 -13.21
N GLY A 911 -29.80 13.81 -14.26
CA GLY A 911 -30.29 14.57 -15.41
C GLY A 911 -29.95 14.00 -16.79
N LEU A 912 -29.14 12.93 -16.87
CA LEU A 912 -28.71 12.34 -18.16
C LEU A 912 -29.69 11.25 -18.62
N ALA A 913 -29.95 11.19 -19.93
CA ALA A 913 -30.72 10.10 -20.53
C ALA A 913 -29.83 8.85 -20.65
N GLU A 914 -30.37 7.71 -20.20
CA GLU A 914 -29.75 6.37 -20.34
C GLU A 914 -29.83 5.86 -21.77
#